data_AF-A0A3Q3JTE8-F1
#
_entry.id   AF-A0A3Q3JTE8-F1
#
_cell.length_a   1.000
_cell.length_b   1.000
_cell.length_c   1.000
_cell.angle_alpha   90.00
_cell.angle_beta   90.00
_cell.angle_gamma   90.00
#
_symmetry.space_group_name_H-M   'P 1'
#
loop_
_entity.id
_entity.type
_entity.pdbx_description
1 polymer ?
#
loop_
_entity_poly.entity_id
_entity_poly.type
_entity_poly.pdbx_seq_one_letter_code
_entity_poly.pdbx_strand_id
1 'polypeptide(L)'
;MEEKKGIEENPPLVALAPDASLPEDQPSASTDVSASPGFHCLDELFSLGKISQAKMAKLKASYRRLHDTLKSTQDSEIQLLGEAKRRHTELEKLQAEVERAEDQSISEEPESEVKKLRQQLLQAYNELKAAEDREYDTQHQVKCLWEEKQYLEKYNATQPEAAEVGSRTQTLHDKYEDLRAEVTQRQLEVRILMEDVETQEMQILREQKELEDQKEIIKFKEAEKAHLISMPDQIIKEAERKRTKRAAAVKEMGALNREISEMKQQVKEVEEHNHSLKLKKKAVMEELEDLRAQAEASHEERRQLLKKQDVIREQEAELMGNRGILEMKLRNVMLDRKHLFESQAVRFREKNRQMQALKRMEHALTVATEQLQQTQSIYNVLQAQLDAVPKREGNIQQRMELQKEVDTHKVCFEKQLSIAKEKSQKKQQYEMIQELLKESNRLREELHNLRCLTQIKAEERGQKHRELLRAEQLNQHIQYELWEKDLIIMDLNKMNTMLQRRISQYSKLSNMIMEERNKYVNLKEIASQTITELMEQLKVLENEAEIQQTIVINKDRSLTKAHMKISSSSKMKDKLRNDICKVGWNQCQISQQYEDNKLELIKLTKMISLQEQRLVEVNKNHETATQRRNFLGIQLLEHEEVLFNYYDKVNIQEAAITKVNMALDALEKEIPDLQLAINEERRQIDLKKKEVPLKRKLEGDITMLHIELSEAKDKTLESLNRSADYKELKGKDPSTVELVKKIEQLEANLAECERQLLEKKLLVDQVTRLSKPLKEQIENCQQDRLSLAKELNNLRIHIVNTNHRLMAVSAELSMKQAAALSQLQEIKEKELQMDRCQQWLEQGLPPCPEIEEDWRRMLRDKKRRQRDKEERERLAKEEEWNQLPNGEYTTAEIRPNAYIPQTNLLPLPKPYGVQAPFKPSQPGAMMRHIRKPTLKPLEIQKTI
;
A
#
# COMPACT_ATOMS: atom_id res chain seq x y z
N MET A 1 -112.08 -71.66 -23.56
CA MET A 1 -113.42 -71.04 -23.54
C MET A 1 -113.30 -69.68 -22.87
N GLU A 2 -114.38 -68.90 -22.90
CA GLU A 2 -114.59 -67.53 -22.41
C GLU A 2 -114.16 -67.27 -20.93
N GLU A 3 -113.96 -66.03 -20.42
CA GLU A 3 -114.09 -64.68 -21.02
C GLU A 3 -113.24 -63.55 -20.37
N LYS A 4 -113.30 -62.39 -21.05
CA LYS A 4 -112.64 -61.06 -20.93
C LYS A 4 -112.75 -60.29 -19.59
N LYS A 5 -111.72 -59.47 -19.29
CA LYS A 5 -111.71 -58.00 -18.92
C LYS A 5 -110.40 -57.62 -18.19
N GLY A 6 -109.81 -56.42 -18.30
CA GLY A 6 -110.04 -55.33 -19.26
C GLY A 6 -110.03 -53.89 -18.70
N ILE A 7 -108.88 -53.37 -18.23
CA ILE A 7 -108.54 -51.96 -17.88
C ILE A 7 -107.00 -51.85 -18.13
N GLU A 8 -106.38 -50.98 -18.94
CA GLU A 8 -106.35 -49.50 -19.10
C GLU A 8 -105.41 -48.74 -18.12
N GLU A 9 -104.16 -48.50 -18.54
CA GLU A 9 -103.26 -47.47 -17.99
C GLU A 9 -102.57 -46.68 -19.13
N ASN A 10 -102.05 -45.48 -18.81
CA ASN A 10 -101.81 -44.42 -19.80
C ASN A 10 -100.34 -44.30 -20.29
N PRO A 11 -100.11 -43.88 -21.55
CA PRO A 11 -98.77 -43.57 -22.04
C PRO A 11 -98.27 -42.18 -21.57
N PRO A 12 -96.97 -42.01 -21.26
CA PRO A 12 -96.41 -40.70 -20.93
C PRO A 12 -96.25 -39.82 -22.18
N LEU A 13 -96.62 -38.53 -22.06
CA LEU A 13 -96.41 -37.56 -23.14
C LEU A 13 -94.93 -37.15 -23.22
N VAL A 14 -94.24 -37.64 -24.26
CA VAL A 14 -92.98 -37.03 -24.72
C VAL A 14 -93.32 -35.92 -25.72
N ALA A 15 -93.00 -34.68 -25.38
CA ALA A 15 -93.18 -33.54 -26.28
C ALA A 15 -92.10 -33.52 -27.36
N LEU A 16 -92.46 -33.95 -28.58
CA LEU A 16 -91.65 -33.69 -29.78
C LEU A 16 -91.59 -32.18 -30.05
N ALA A 17 -90.38 -31.65 -30.22
CA ALA A 17 -90.20 -30.31 -30.76
C ALA A 17 -90.58 -30.30 -32.25
N PRO A 18 -91.21 -29.22 -32.76
CA PRO A 18 -91.62 -29.16 -34.16
C PRO A 18 -90.44 -28.89 -35.10
N ASP A 19 -90.16 -29.84 -36.00
CA ASP A 19 -89.40 -29.55 -37.22
C ASP A 19 -90.17 -28.53 -38.07
N ALA A 20 -89.53 -27.41 -38.40
CA ALA A 20 -90.16 -26.30 -39.13
C ALA A 20 -89.19 -25.61 -40.10
N SER A 21 -88.52 -26.40 -40.95
CA SER A 21 -87.67 -25.91 -42.05
C SER A 21 -88.48 -25.50 -43.28
N LEU A 22 -89.44 -24.59 -43.13
CA LEU A 22 -90.10 -23.90 -44.26
C LEU A 22 -90.26 -22.39 -44.03
N PRO A 23 -90.07 -21.55 -45.07
CA PRO A 23 -90.36 -20.13 -45.01
C PRO A 23 -91.82 -19.84 -45.43
N GLU A 24 -92.52 -19.01 -44.66
CA GLU A 24 -93.76 -18.36 -45.12
C GLU A 24 -93.72 -16.85 -44.87
N ASP A 25 -94.32 -16.09 -45.77
CA ASP A 25 -94.20 -14.64 -45.89
C ASP A 25 -95.20 -13.85 -45.02
N GLN A 26 -94.73 -12.74 -44.44
CA GLN A 26 -95.46 -11.47 -44.25
C GLN A 26 -96.73 -11.45 -43.35
N PRO A 27 -97.02 -10.34 -42.61
CA PRO A 27 -97.05 -8.99 -43.16
C PRO A 27 -96.46 -7.86 -42.29
N SER A 28 -96.34 -6.68 -42.91
CA SER A 28 -95.85 -5.45 -42.29
C SER A 28 -96.80 -4.93 -41.20
N ALA A 29 -96.35 -4.91 -39.95
CA ALA A 29 -97.02 -4.29 -38.81
C ALA A 29 -96.94 -2.74 -38.83
N SER A 30 -97.49 -2.14 -39.89
CA SER A 30 -97.52 -0.69 -40.13
C SER A 30 -98.93 -0.21 -40.51
N THR A 31 -99.90 -0.47 -39.64
CA THR A 31 -101.26 0.08 -39.74
C THR A 31 -101.58 0.80 -38.42
N ASP A 32 -102.03 2.06 -38.51
CA ASP A 32 -102.27 2.88 -37.33
C ASP A 32 -103.51 2.38 -36.55
N VAL A 33 -103.45 2.38 -35.22
CA VAL A 33 -104.45 1.74 -34.32
C VAL A 33 -105.84 2.36 -34.47
N SER A 34 -105.88 3.61 -34.96
CA SER A 34 -107.08 4.35 -35.34
C SER A 34 -107.90 3.71 -36.46
N ALA A 35 -107.27 2.93 -37.36
CA ALA A 35 -107.91 2.26 -38.50
C ALA A 35 -108.37 0.81 -38.21
N SER A 36 -108.25 0.34 -36.96
CA SER A 36 -108.76 -0.98 -36.58
C SER A 36 -110.29 -1.04 -36.72
N PRO A 37 -110.88 -2.14 -37.26
CA PRO A 37 -112.32 -2.37 -37.24
C PRO A 37 -112.93 -2.22 -35.83
N GLY A 38 -112.21 -2.60 -34.77
CA GLY A 38 -112.65 -2.43 -33.39
C GLY A 38 -112.77 -0.96 -32.96
N PHE A 39 -111.98 -0.06 -33.56
CA PHE A 39 -112.10 1.39 -33.34
C PHE A 39 -113.29 1.99 -34.08
N HIS A 40 -113.54 1.55 -35.33
CA HIS A 40 -114.69 1.98 -36.13
C HIS A 40 -116.02 1.53 -35.51
N CYS A 41 -116.16 0.26 -35.09
CA CYS A 41 -117.36 -0.22 -34.39
C CYS A 41 -117.66 0.58 -33.10
N LEU A 42 -116.64 1.09 -32.40
CA LEU A 42 -116.83 1.94 -31.22
C LEU A 42 -117.28 3.36 -31.58
N ASP A 43 -116.93 3.91 -32.75
CA ASP A 43 -117.49 5.17 -33.25
C ASP A 43 -118.94 5.01 -33.72
N GLU A 44 -119.26 3.93 -34.44
CA GLU A 44 -120.64 3.64 -34.86
C GLU A 44 -121.59 3.45 -33.68
N LEU A 45 -121.17 2.75 -32.63
CA LEU A 45 -121.97 2.61 -31.40
C LEU A 45 -122.16 3.93 -30.65
N PHE A 46 -121.28 4.91 -30.84
CA PHE A 46 -121.42 6.27 -30.30
C PHE A 46 -122.32 7.15 -31.17
N SER A 47 -122.17 7.13 -32.50
CA SER A 47 -123.04 7.89 -33.42
C SER A 47 -124.49 7.38 -33.42
N LEU A 48 -124.70 6.09 -33.14
CA LEU A 48 -126.01 5.49 -32.84
C LEU A 48 -126.50 5.77 -31.40
N GLY A 49 -125.79 6.57 -30.60
CA GLY A 49 -126.19 7.00 -29.25
C GLY A 49 -126.20 5.91 -28.17
N LYS A 50 -125.76 4.69 -28.46
CA LYS A 50 -125.87 3.53 -27.55
C LYS A 50 -124.84 3.52 -26.41
N ILE A 51 -123.78 4.30 -26.52
CA ILE A 51 -122.77 4.51 -25.48
C ILE A 51 -122.44 5.99 -25.35
N SER A 52 -122.23 6.48 -24.13
CA SER A 52 -121.82 7.86 -23.88
C SER A 52 -120.35 8.09 -24.26
N GLN A 53 -119.98 9.34 -24.57
CA GLN A 53 -118.64 9.71 -25.02
C GLN A 53 -117.55 9.29 -24.02
N ALA A 54 -117.81 9.42 -22.71
CA ALA A 54 -116.90 8.96 -21.65
C ALA A 54 -116.75 7.42 -21.60
N LYS A 55 -117.78 6.66 -21.98
CA LYS A 55 -117.73 5.19 -22.05
C LYS A 55 -117.02 4.73 -23.32
N MET A 56 -117.27 5.39 -24.46
CA MET A 56 -116.56 5.15 -25.71
C MET A 56 -115.07 5.49 -25.61
N ALA A 57 -114.71 6.62 -25.00
CA ALA A 57 -113.32 7.00 -24.72
C ALA A 57 -112.60 5.98 -23.82
N LYS A 58 -113.27 5.48 -22.76
CA LYS A 58 -112.72 4.40 -21.91
C LYS A 58 -112.52 3.09 -22.68
N LEU A 59 -113.47 2.69 -23.53
CA LEU A 59 -113.35 1.47 -24.35
C LEU A 59 -112.24 1.60 -25.39
N LYS A 60 -112.12 2.75 -26.07
CA LYS A 60 -111.01 3.04 -27.00
C LYS A 60 -109.65 3.09 -26.31
N ALA A 61 -109.56 3.68 -25.11
CA ALA A 61 -108.35 3.65 -24.30
C ALA A 61 -107.99 2.23 -23.85
N SER A 62 -108.98 1.39 -23.51
CA SER A 62 -108.78 -0.02 -23.18
C SER A 62 -108.34 -0.85 -24.39
N TYR A 63 -108.89 -0.58 -25.57
CA TYR A 63 -108.52 -1.26 -26.82
C TYR A 63 -107.10 -0.88 -27.26
N ARG A 64 -106.73 0.41 -27.16
CA ARG A 64 -105.32 0.84 -27.32
C ARG A 64 -104.42 0.14 -26.32
N ARG A 65 -104.74 0.17 -25.03
CA ARG A 65 -103.95 -0.55 -24.00
C ARG A 65 -103.76 -2.03 -24.35
N LEU A 66 -104.80 -2.72 -24.81
CA LEU A 66 -104.72 -4.13 -25.23
C LEU A 66 -103.82 -4.31 -26.46
N HIS A 67 -103.97 -3.47 -27.48
CA HIS A 67 -103.12 -3.48 -28.68
C HIS A 67 -101.66 -3.16 -28.34
N ASP A 68 -101.41 -2.16 -27.50
CA ASP A 68 -100.09 -1.74 -27.07
C ASP A 68 -99.43 -2.82 -26.19
N THR A 69 -100.20 -3.50 -25.32
CA THR A 69 -99.69 -4.69 -24.61
C THR A 69 -99.40 -5.84 -25.56
N LEU A 70 -100.30 -6.15 -26.51
CA LEU A 70 -100.12 -7.22 -27.50
C LEU A 70 -98.84 -6.98 -28.32
N LYS A 71 -98.65 -5.74 -28.79
CA LYS A 71 -97.43 -5.35 -29.48
C LYS A 71 -96.21 -5.46 -28.56
N SER A 72 -96.28 -4.99 -27.31
CA SER A 72 -95.15 -5.15 -26.38
C SER A 72 -94.82 -6.62 -26.08
N THR A 73 -95.82 -7.51 -26.05
CA THR A 73 -95.58 -8.95 -25.91
C THR A 73 -94.94 -9.54 -27.15
N GLN A 74 -95.39 -9.16 -28.36
CA GLN A 74 -94.76 -9.59 -29.63
C GLN A 74 -93.34 -9.05 -29.78
N ASP A 75 -93.10 -7.77 -29.48
CA ASP A 75 -91.76 -7.18 -29.47
C ASP A 75 -90.85 -7.88 -28.44
N SER A 76 -91.38 -8.25 -27.25
CA SER A 76 -90.64 -9.03 -26.24
C SER A 76 -90.41 -10.50 -26.65
N GLU A 77 -91.36 -11.12 -27.34
CA GLU A 77 -91.26 -12.49 -27.87
C GLU A 77 -90.22 -12.55 -28.99
N ILE A 78 -90.18 -11.54 -29.87
CA ILE A 78 -89.15 -11.37 -30.89
C ILE A 78 -87.77 -11.11 -30.24
N GLN A 79 -87.70 -10.33 -29.16
CA GLN A 79 -86.45 -10.16 -28.40
C GLN A 79 -86.00 -11.48 -27.76
N LEU A 80 -86.90 -12.21 -27.10
CA LEU A 80 -86.63 -13.51 -26.48
C LEU A 80 -86.26 -14.59 -27.51
N LEU A 81 -86.86 -14.60 -28.71
CA LEU A 81 -86.44 -15.42 -29.84
C LEU A 81 -85.06 -15.00 -30.37
N GLY A 82 -84.77 -13.70 -30.41
CA GLY A 82 -83.46 -13.16 -30.79
C GLY A 82 -82.36 -13.43 -29.75
N GLU A 83 -82.73 -13.57 -28.47
CA GLU A 83 -81.84 -14.01 -27.40
C GLU A 83 -81.69 -15.54 -27.37
N ALA A 84 -82.77 -16.30 -27.56
CA ALA A 84 -82.72 -17.75 -27.71
C ALA A 84 -81.86 -18.16 -28.90
N LYS A 85 -81.99 -17.50 -30.06
CA LYS A 85 -81.11 -17.71 -31.21
C LYS A 85 -79.66 -17.33 -30.92
N ARG A 86 -79.39 -16.23 -30.20
CA ARG A 86 -78.02 -15.89 -29.77
C ARG A 86 -77.44 -16.94 -28.83
N ARG A 87 -78.16 -17.32 -27.78
CA ARG A 87 -77.80 -18.41 -26.84
C ARG A 87 -77.60 -19.74 -27.56
N HIS A 88 -78.40 -20.04 -28.59
CA HIS A 88 -78.22 -21.24 -29.42
C HIS A 88 -76.91 -21.16 -30.21
N THR A 89 -76.60 -20.04 -30.88
CA THR A 89 -75.30 -19.86 -31.55
C THR A 89 -74.10 -19.76 -30.62
N GLU A 90 -74.31 -19.46 -29.33
CA GLU A 90 -73.29 -19.56 -28.28
C GLU A 90 -73.12 -21.02 -27.83
N LEU A 91 -74.20 -21.78 -27.68
CA LEU A 91 -74.17 -23.22 -27.42
C LEU A 91 -73.55 -24.01 -28.58
N GLU A 92 -73.86 -23.70 -29.84
CA GLU A 92 -73.23 -24.31 -31.02
C GLU A 92 -71.71 -24.03 -31.05
N LYS A 93 -71.28 -22.82 -30.69
CA LYS A 93 -69.84 -22.50 -30.56
C LYS A 93 -69.19 -23.27 -29.42
N LEU A 94 -69.84 -23.35 -28.27
CA LEU A 94 -69.34 -24.11 -27.11
C LEU A 94 -69.31 -25.62 -27.40
N GLN A 95 -70.28 -26.17 -28.12
CA GLN A 95 -70.25 -27.55 -28.61
C GLN A 95 -69.11 -27.76 -29.60
N ALA A 96 -68.93 -26.87 -30.58
CA ALA A 96 -67.78 -26.93 -31.48
C ALA A 96 -66.43 -26.71 -30.76
N GLU A 97 -66.38 -26.05 -29.61
CA GLU A 97 -65.18 -25.96 -28.75
C GLU A 97 -64.96 -27.23 -27.90
N VAL A 98 -66.02 -27.90 -27.47
CA VAL A 98 -65.96 -29.21 -26.79
C VAL A 98 -65.56 -30.32 -27.76
N GLU A 99 -66.17 -30.42 -28.94
CA GLU A 99 -65.84 -31.43 -29.96
C GLU A 99 -64.37 -31.31 -30.40
N ARG A 100 -63.87 -30.07 -30.60
CA ARG A 100 -62.44 -29.82 -30.90
C ARG A 100 -61.50 -30.11 -29.72
N ALA A 101 -62.00 -30.24 -28.49
CA ALA A 101 -61.23 -30.67 -27.32
C ALA A 101 -61.27 -32.19 -27.13
N GLU A 102 -62.37 -32.85 -27.48
CA GLU A 102 -62.53 -34.31 -27.38
C GLU A 102 -61.76 -35.04 -28.49
N ASP A 103 -61.71 -34.49 -29.71
CA ASP A 103 -60.93 -35.04 -30.84
C ASP A 103 -59.38 -34.95 -30.66
N GLN A 104 -58.88 -34.29 -29.61
CA GLN A 104 -57.43 -34.14 -29.35
C GLN A 104 -56.91 -34.94 -28.15
N SER A 105 -57.76 -35.66 -27.40
CA SER A 105 -57.34 -36.41 -26.21
C SER A 105 -57.11 -37.91 -26.44
N ILE A 106 -56.19 -38.27 -27.34
CA ILE A 106 -55.49 -39.57 -27.31
C ILE A 106 -54.03 -39.34 -26.84
N SER A 107 -53.89 -38.71 -25.68
CA SER A 107 -52.68 -38.68 -24.86
C SER A 107 -53.06 -38.35 -23.41
N GLU A 108 -52.15 -38.63 -22.48
CA GLU A 108 -52.46 -38.71 -21.04
C GLU A 108 -52.58 -37.33 -20.36
N GLU A 109 -53.62 -37.21 -19.52
CA GLU A 109 -53.78 -36.23 -18.42
C GLU A 109 -53.98 -34.71 -18.73
N PRO A 110 -54.56 -33.93 -17.79
CA PRO A 110 -54.98 -34.29 -16.43
C PRO A 110 -56.49 -34.37 -16.20
N GLU A 111 -56.89 -35.13 -15.16
CA GLU A 111 -58.27 -35.15 -14.66
C GLU A 111 -58.66 -33.82 -14.00
N SER A 112 -59.64 -33.11 -14.56
CA SER A 112 -60.28 -31.99 -13.85
C SER A 112 -61.39 -32.49 -12.92
N GLU A 113 -61.54 -31.83 -11.77
CA GLU A 113 -62.58 -32.14 -10.75
C GLU A 113 -63.99 -32.19 -11.35
N VAL A 114 -64.23 -31.39 -12.39
CA VAL A 114 -65.48 -31.36 -13.18
C VAL A 114 -65.88 -32.74 -13.67
N LYS A 115 -64.94 -33.59 -14.11
CA LYS A 115 -65.26 -34.93 -14.64
C LYS A 115 -65.71 -35.88 -13.51
N LYS A 116 -65.08 -35.79 -12.34
CA LYS A 116 -65.45 -36.54 -11.12
C LYS A 116 -66.81 -36.06 -10.56
N LEU A 117 -67.03 -34.75 -10.48
CA LEU A 117 -68.31 -34.17 -10.08
C LEU A 117 -69.46 -34.55 -11.04
N ARG A 118 -69.21 -34.58 -12.35
CA ARG A 118 -70.21 -34.98 -13.36
C ARG A 118 -70.55 -36.47 -13.26
N GLN A 119 -69.56 -37.31 -12.95
CA GLN A 119 -69.77 -38.75 -12.70
C GLN A 119 -70.53 -38.98 -11.39
N GLN A 120 -70.17 -38.30 -10.30
CA GLN A 120 -70.87 -38.36 -9.00
C GLN A 120 -72.31 -37.87 -9.12
N LEU A 121 -72.57 -36.78 -9.86
CA LEU A 121 -73.92 -36.25 -10.04
C LEU A 121 -74.78 -37.17 -10.91
N LEU A 122 -74.22 -37.79 -11.96
CA LEU A 122 -74.91 -38.80 -12.75
C LEU A 122 -75.25 -40.05 -11.90
N GLN A 123 -74.29 -40.48 -11.07
CA GLN A 123 -74.47 -41.62 -10.18
C GLN A 123 -75.55 -41.35 -9.11
N ALA A 124 -75.51 -40.19 -8.45
CA ALA A 124 -76.55 -39.76 -7.51
C ALA A 124 -77.93 -39.59 -8.17
N TYR A 125 -77.99 -39.13 -9.42
CA TYR A 125 -79.25 -39.02 -10.17
C TYR A 125 -79.84 -40.41 -10.51
N ASN A 126 -78.99 -41.37 -10.88
CA ASN A 126 -79.40 -42.75 -11.14
C ASN A 126 -79.82 -43.46 -9.84
N GLU A 127 -79.12 -43.22 -8.72
CA GLU A 127 -79.48 -43.75 -7.39
C GLU A 127 -80.80 -43.16 -6.88
N LEU A 128 -81.05 -41.86 -7.10
CA LEU A 128 -82.34 -41.21 -6.83
C LEU A 128 -83.45 -41.82 -7.69
N LYS A 129 -83.24 -41.93 -9.01
CA LYS A 129 -84.22 -42.53 -9.93
C LYS A 129 -84.61 -43.94 -9.49
N ALA A 130 -83.60 -44.77 -9.21
CA ALA A 130 -83.80 -46.13 -8.73
C ALA A 130 -84.40 -46.18 -7.30
N ALA A 131 -84.43 -45.09 -6.54
CA ALA A 131 -85.15 -45.00 -5.27
C ALA A 131 -86.62 -44.58 -5.47
N GLU A 132 -86.89 -43.61 -6.35
CA GLU A 132 -88.25 -43.23 -6.77
C GLU A 132 -89.03 -44.44 -7.32
N ASP A 133 -88.38 -45.23 -8.19
CA ASP A 133 -88.99 -46.42 -8.80
C ASP A 133 -89.32 -47.49 -7.73
N ARG A 134 -88.45 -47.67 -6.73
CA ARG A 134 -88.69 -48.56 -5.57
C ARG A 134 -89.77 -48.03 -4.62
N GLU A 135 -89.91 -46.73 -4.47
CA GLU A 135 -91.01 -46.14 -3.71
C GLU A 135 -92.35 -46.41 -4.42
N TYR A 136 -92.39 -46.27 -5.75
CA TYR A 136 -93.59 -46.58 -6.54
C TYR A 136 -94.01 -48.06 -6.41
N ASP A 137 -93.07 -49.00 -6.57
CA ASP A 137 -93.32 -50.44 -6.42
C ASP A 137 -93.85 -50.79 -5.01
N THR A 138 -93.29 -50.20 -3.96
CA THR A 138 -93.71 -50.46 -2.57
C THR A 138 -95.05 -49.82 -2.24
N GLN A 139 -95.33 -48.60 -2.72
CA GLN A 139 -96.66 -47.99 -2.63
C GLN A 139 -97.73 -48.84 -3.36
N HIS A 140 -97.41 -49.41 -4.53
CA HIS A 140 -98.29 -50.32 -5.25
C HIS A 140 -98.57 -51.61 -4.46
N GLN A 141 -97.54 -52.27 -3.92
CA GLN A 141 -97.70 -53.48 -3.10
C GLN A 141 -98.55 -53.23 -1.84
N VAL A 142 -98.34 -52.12 -1.14
CA VAL A 142 -99.15 -51.74 0.03
C VAL A 142 -100.63 -51.57 -0.34
N LYS A 143 -100.92 -51.01 -1.51
CA LYS A 143 -102.30 -50.85 -2.01
C LYS A 143 -102.96 -52.22 -2.28
N CYS A 144 -102.28 -53.14 -2.96
CA CYS A 144 -102.79 -54.50 -3.20
C CYS A 144 -103.11 -55.24 -1.90
N LEU A 145 -102.20 -55.20 -0.92
CA LEU A 145 -102.39 -55.84 0.39
C LEU A 145 -103.55 -55.23 1.20
N TRP A 146 -103.82 -53.94 1.03
CA TRP A 146 -104.96 -53.25 1.66
C TRP A 146 -106.30 -53.65 1.06
N GLU A 147 -106.35 -53.83 -0.27
CA GLU A 147 -107.53 -54.32 -0.99
C GLU A 147 -107.82 -55.80 -0.67
N GLU A 148 -106.78 -56.64 -0.58
CA GLU A 148 -106.88 -58.05 -0.16
C GLU A 148 -107.38 -58.17 1.29
N LYS A 149 -106.86 -57.35 2.21
CA LYS A 149 -107.36 -57.26 3.59
C LYS A 149 -108.86 -56.94 3.62
N GLN A 150 -109.33 -55.97 2.84
CA GLN A 150 -110.77 -55.65 2.78
C GLN A 150 -111.62 -56.81 2.25
N TYR A 151 -111.09 -57.68 1.39
CA TYR A 151 -111.79 -58.88 0.93
C TYR A 151 -111.93 -59.91 2.06
N LEU A 152 -110.86 -60.15 2.83
CA LEU A 152 -110.87 -61.06 3.98
C LEU A 152 -111.79 -60.57 5.11
N GLU A 153 -111.82 -59.27 5.39
CA GLU A 153 -112.73 -58.68 6.38
C GLU A 153 -114.21 -58.83 5.97
N LYS A 154 -114.53 -58.76 4.67
CA LYS A 154 -115.89 -59.00 4.14
C LYS A 154 -116.27 -60.48 4.14
N TYR A 155 -115.33 -61.39 3.90
CA TYR A 155 -115.57 -62.83 3.92
C TYR A 155 -115.95 -63.34 5.32
N ASN A 156 -115.26 -62.87 6.37
CA ASN A 156 -115.51 -63.25 7.76
C ASN A 156 -116.87 -62.78 8.33
N ALA A 157 -117.65 -61.97 7.61
CA ALA A 157 -118.91 -61.41 8.08
C ALA A 157 -120.15 -62.32 7.86
N THR A 158 -119.99 -63.51 7.26
CA THR A 158 -121.13 -64.31 6.78
C THR A 158 -121.22 -65.71 7.43
N GLN A 159 -122.36 -65.99 8.08
CA GLN A 159 -122.81 -67.22 8.77
C GLN A 159 -122.39 -67.44 10.25
N PRO A 160 -123.40 -67.55 11.14
CA PRO A 160 -123.33 -68.26 12.42
C PRO A 160 -124.42 -69.36 12.56
N GLU A 161 -124.12 -70.43 13.32
CA GLU A 161 -124.99 -71.16 14.28
C GLU A 161 -124.22 -72.41 14.79
N ALA A 162 -123.84 -72.55 16.07
CA ALA A 162 -124.65 -72.66 17.30
C ALA A 162 -125.15 -74.08 17.67
N ALA A 163 -124.45 -75.16 17.28
CA ALA A 163 -124.66 -76.51 17.84
C ALA A 163 -123.37 -77.26 18.23
N GLU A 164 -122.33 -77.21 17.41
CA GLU A 164 -121.09 -78.02 17.56
C GLU A 164 -120.11 -77.52 18.65
N VAL A 165 -120.57 -76.72 19.62
CA VAL A 165 -119.68 -75.98 20.54
C VAL A 165 -118.98 -76.89 21.55
N GLY A 166 -119.64 -77.95 22.04
CA GLY A 166 -119.09 -78.85 23.07
C GLY A 166 -117.86 -79.66 22.63
N SER A 167 -117.94 -80.29 21.45
CA SER A 167 -116.79 -81.01 20.84
C SER A 167 -115.71 -80.05 20.35
N ARG A 168 -116.10 -78.83 19.92
CA ARG A 168 -115.12 -77.74 19.70
C ARG A 168 -114.43 -77.33 20.99
N THR A 169 -115.06 -77.26 22.16
CA THR A 169 -114.36 -76.83 23.39
C THR A 169 -113.24 -77.77 23.84
N GLN A 170 -113.37 -79.09 23.67
CA GLN A 170 -112.26 -80.01 23.95
C GLN A 170 -111.18 -79.94 22.85
N THR A 171 -111.55 -80.02 21.57
CA THR A 171 -110.57 -79.90 20.48
C THR A 171 -109.94 -78.49 20.35
N LEU A 172 -110.53 -77.46 20.95
CA LEU A 172 -109.92 -76.14 21.15
C LEU A 172 -109.06 -76.07 22.42
N HIS A 173 -109.30 -76.89 23.44
CA HIS A 173 -108.41 -77.00 24.59
C HIS A 173 -107.14 -77.77 24.23
N ASP A 174 -107.27 -78.87 23.50
CA ASP A 174 -106.13 -79.61 22.93
C ASP A 174 -105.31 -78.69 22.03
N LYS A 175 -105.95 -78.01 21.06
CA LYS A 175 -105.29 -77.00 20.21
C LYS A 175 -104.76 -75.78 20.98
N TYR A 176 -105.30 -75.46 22.15
CA TYR A 176 -104.79 -74.37 22.99
C TYR A 176 -103.51 -74.80 23.70
N GLU A 177 -103.41 -76.05 24.20
CA GLU A 177 -102.16 -76.57 24.73
C GLU A 177 -101.14 -76.87 23.61
N ASP A 178 -101.56 -77.28 22.40
CA ASP A 178 -100.70 -77.35 21.21
C ASP A 178 -100.16 -75.96 20.82
N LEU A 179 -101.03 -74.95 20.70
CA LEU A 179 -100.62 -73.57 20.42
C LEU A 179 -99.78 -72.98 21.55
N ARG A 180 -99.99 -73.39 22.80
CA ARG A 180 -99.17 -72.97 23.95
C ARG A 180 -97.81 -73.65 23.92
N ALA A 181 -97.72 -74.92 23.51
CA ALA A 181 -96.47 -75.59 23.23
C ALA A 181 -95.73 -74.91 22.07
N GLU A 182 -96.40 -74.64 20.95
CA GLU A 182 -95.86 -73.88 19.80
C GLU A 182 -95.41 -72.47 20.21
N VAL A 183 -96.15 -71.78 21.08
CA VAL A 183 -95.74 -70.47 21.64
C VAL A 183 -94.51 -70.63 22.54
N THR A 184 -94.41 -71.64 23.39
CA THR A 184 -93.19 -71.87 24.18
C THR A 184 -91.99 -72.29 23.31
N GLN A 185 -92.23 -73.01 22.21
CA GLN A 185 -91.20 -73.34 21.23
C GLN A 185 -90.76 -72.08 20.48
N ARG A 186 -91.68 -71.25 19.99
CA ARG A 186 -91.37 -69.95 19.36
C ARG A 186 -90.66 -69.00 20.34
N GLN A 187 -91.00 -69.03 21.63
CA GLN A 187 -90.29 -68.29 22.68
C GLN A 187 -88.92 -68.89 23.04
N LEU A 188 -88.60 -70.11 22.58
CA LEU A 188 -87.27 -70.69 22.66
C LEU A 188 -86.49 -70.39 21.37
N GLU A 189 -87.10 -70.56 20.20
CA GLU A 189 -86.57 -70.18 18.89
C GLU A 189 -86.19 -68.69 18.84
N VAL A 190 -87.05 -67.79 19.35
CA VAL A 190 -86.74 -66.35 19.46
C VAL A 190 -85.59 -66.07 20.43
N ARG A 191 -85.42 -66.87 21.49
CA ARG A 191 -84.26 -66.71 22.40
C ARG A 191 -82.97 -67.22 21.76
N ILE A 192 -83.00 -68.36 21.09
CA ILE A 192 -81.86 -68.88 20.32
C ILE A 192 -81.48 -67.88 19.22
N LEU A 193 -82.46 -67.34 18.49
CA LEU A 193 -82.21 -66.31 17.47
C LEU A 193 -81.72 -64.98 18.06
N MET A 194 -82.12 -64.61 19.28
CA MET A 194 -81.53 -63.47 20.00
C MET A 194 -80.08 -63.76 20.40
N GLU A 195 -79.77 -64.95 20.92
CA GLU A 195 -78.41 -65.38 21.26
C GLU A 195 -77.52 -65.50 20.00
N ASP A 196 -78.07 -65.94 18.86
CA ASP A 196 -77.40 -65.94 17.54
C ASP A 196 -77.17 -64.52 17.02
N VAL A 197 -78.09 -63.58 17.24
CA VAL A 197 -77.92 -62.16 16.88
C VAL A 197 -76.89 -61.49 17.80
N GLU A 198 -76.96 -61.68 19.12
CA GLU A 198 -75.99 -61.13 20.07
C GLU A 198 -74.57 -61.67 19.80
N THR A 199 -74.44 -62.96 19.43
CA THR A 199 -73.12 -63.53 19.05
C THR A 199 -72.63 -63.04 17.70
N GLN A 200 -73.53 -62.79 16.73
CA GLN A 200 -73.19 -62.14 15.45
C GLN A 200 -72.80 -60.66 15.64
N GLU A 201 -73.51 -59.89 16.46
CA GLU A 201 -73.14 -58.51 16.81
C GLU A 201 -71.78 -58.48 17.53
N MET A 202 -71.55 -59.38 18.49
CA MET A 202 -70.26 -59.56 19.14
C MET A 202 -69.15 -60.02 18.18
N GLN A 203 -69.48 -60.68 17.06
CA GLN A 203 -68.50 -61.01 16.03
C GLN A 203 -68.23 -59.82 15.11
N ILE A 204 -69.26 -59.11 14.64
CA ILE A 204 -69.15 -57.88 13.86
C ILE A 204 -68.34 -56.82 14.63
N LEU A 205 -68.53 -56.67 15.94
CA LEU A 205 -67.73 -55.77 16.78
C LEU A 205 -66.25 -56.17 16.89
N ARG A 206 -65.93 -57.47 16.84
CA ARG A 206 -64.55 -57.96 16.77
C ARG A 206 -63.94 -57.69 15.39
N GLU A 207 -64.65 -58.04 14.32
CA GLU A 207 -64.21 -57.82 12.94
C GLU A 207 -64.03 -56.32 12.62
N GLN A 208 -64.92 -55.44 13.12
CA GLN A 208 -64.76 -53.98 13.03
C GLN A 208 -63.51 -53.47 13.75
N LYS A 209 -63.19 -54.04 14.92
CA LYS A 209 -61.99 -53.67 15.68
C LYS A 209 -60.72 -54.13 14.97
N GLU A 210 -60.68 -55.39 14.53
CA GLU A 210 -59.57 -55.95 13.74
C GLU A 210 -59.35 -55.17 12.44
N LEU A 211 -60.42 -54.67 11.81
CA LEU A 211 -60.35 -53.80 10.64
C LEU A 211 -59.75 -52.41 10.95
N GLU A 212 -60.04 -51.82 12.11
CA GLU A 212 -59.41 -50.54 12.50
C GLU A 212 -57.96 -50.72 12.93
N ASP A 213 -57.63 -51.79 13.67
CA ASP A 213 -56.25 -52.17 13.99
C ASP A 213 -55.43 -52.37 12.69
N GLN A 214 -56.01 -53.01 11.67
CA GLN A 214 -55.40 -53.13 10.33
C GLN A 214 -55.25 -51.77 9.62
N LYS A 215 -56.24 -50.86 9.73
CA LYS A 215 -56.11 -49.50 9.19
C LYS A 215 -54.98 -48.72 9.86
N GLU A 216 -54.76 -48.86 11.17
CA GLU A 216 -53.62 -48.23 11.85
C GLU A 216 -52.28 -48.81 11.40
N ILE A 217 -52.19 -50.13 11.23
CA ILE A 217 -51.00 -50.78 10.65
C ILE A 217 -50.73 -50.28 9.23
N ILE A 218 -51.75 -50.11 8.39
CA ILE A 218 -51.61 -49.54 7.03
C ILE A 218 -51.11 -48.10 7.08
N LYS A 219 -51.74 -47.22 7.87
CA LYS A 219 -51.30 -45.82 8.07
C LYS A 219 -49.83 -45.74 8.50
N PHE A 220 -49.39 -46.64 9.41
CA PHE A 220 -48.00 -46.74 9.84
C PHE A 220 -47.06 -47.20 8.72
N LYS A 221 -47.42 -48.24 7.97
CA LYS A 221 -46.67 -48.75 6.81
C LYS A 221 -46.52 -47.71 5.70
N GLU A 222 -47.55 -46.90 5.47
CA GLU A 222 -47.51 -45.80 4.50
C GLU A 222 -46.59 -44.66 4.95
N ALA A 223 -46.57 -44.34 6.25
CA ALA A 223 -45.60 -43.40 6.82
C ALA A 223 -44.15 -43.91 6.72
N GLU A 224 -43.89 -45.20 7.02
CA GLU A 224 -42.58 -45.83 6.79
C GLU A 224 -42.16 -45.76 5.32
N LYS A 225 -43.09 -46.07 4.40
CA LYS A 225 -42.87 -46.01 2.94
C LYS A 225 -42.54 -44.59 2.47
N ALA A 226 -43.27 -43.58 2.94
CA ALA A 226 -43.00 -42.18 2.62
C ALA A 226 -41.62 -41.72 3.13
N HIS A 227 -41.26 -42.11 4.36
CA HIS A 227 -39.93 -41.83 4.91
C HIS A 227 -38.82 -42.49 4.09
N LEU A 228 -38.97 -43.78 3.74
CA LEU A 228 -38.01 -44.54 2.94
C LEU A 228 -37.85 -43.98 1.50
N ILE A 229 -38.92 -43.47 0.89
CA ILE A 229 -38.85 -42.80 -0.43
C ILE A 229 -38.06 -41.48 -0.35
N SER A 230 -38.12 -40.76 0.78
CA SER A 230 -37.41 -39.49 0.96
C SER A 230 -35.89 -39.63 1.17
N MET A 231 -35.43 -40.79 1.67
CA MET A 231 -34.03 -41.03 2.05
C MET A 231 -33.05 -41.03 0.86
N PRO A 232 -33.29 -41.74 -0.27
CA PRO A 232 -32.44 -41.68 -1.47
C PRO A 232 -32.19 -40.25 -1.95
N ASP A 233 -33.24 -39.43 -1.97
CA ASP A 233 -33.19 -38.06 -2.48
C ASP A 233 -32.28 -37.15 -1.63
N GLN A 234 -32.29 -37.35 -0.31
CA GLN A 234 -31.37 -36.66 0.61
C GLN A 234 -29.92 -37.15 0.41
N ILE A 235 -29.72 -38.46 0.24
CA ILE A 235 -28.40 -39.07 0.00
C ILE A 235 -27.81 -38.60 -1.35
N ILE A 236 -28.62 -38.46 -2.40
CA ILE A 236 -28.21 -37.92 -3.70
C ILE A 236 -27.77 -36.45 -3.54
N LYS A 237 -28.59 -35.61 -2.92
CA LYS A 237 -28.28 -34.18 -2.67
C LYS A 237 -27.02 -34.02 -1.80
N GLU A 238 -26.81 -34.88 -0.81
CA GLU A 238 -25.57 -34.99 -0.03
C GLU A 238 -24.35 -35.40 -0.88
N ALA A 239 -24.49 -36.42 -1.74
CA ALA A 239 -23.44 -36.91 -2.62
C ALA A 239 -23.03 -35.86 -3.66
N GLU A 240 -23.98 -35.09 -4.20
CA GLU A 240 -23.72 -33.96 -5.10
C GLU A 240 -23.03 -32.80 -4.38
N ARG A 241 -23.47 -32.44 -3.16
CA ARG A 241 -22.77 -31.47 -2.30
C ARG A 241 -21.34 -31.92 -1.97
N LYS A 242 -21.08 -33.22 -1.83
CA LYS A 242 -19.73 -33.78 -1.62
C LYS A 242 -18.92 -33.85 -2.92
N ARG A 243 -19.53 -34.13 -4.07
CA ARG A 243 -18.90 -34.09 -5.41
C ARG A 243 -18.49 -32.67 -5.82
N THR A 244 -19.39 -31.69 -5.65
CA THR A 244 -19.12 -30.27 -5.95
C THR A 244 -18.00 -29.71 -5.07
N LYS A 245 -18.01 -29.98 -3.76
CA LYS A 245 -16.90 -29.63 -2.85
C LYS A 245 -15.58 -30.29 -3.25
N ARG A 246 -15.57 -31.56 -3.66
CA ARG A 246 -14.36 -32.22 -4.22
C ARG A 246 -13.90 -31.56 -5.51
N ALA A 247 -14.81 -31.22 -6.43
CA ALA A 247 -14.47 -30.57 -7.70
C ALA A 247 -13.90 -29.15 -7.50
N ALA A 248 -14.39 -28.40 -6.51
CA ALA A 248 -13.82 -27.12 -6.11
C ALA A 248 -12.40 -27.31 -5.54
N ALA A 249 -12.22 -28.20 -4.54
CA ALA A 249 -10.92 -28.48 -3.94
C ALA A 249 -9.88 -29.00 -4.96
N VAL A 250 -10.29 -29.78 -5.96
CA VAL A 250 -9.40 -30.23 -7.06
C VAL A 250 -9.03 -29.07 -7.99
N LYS A 251 -9.92 -28.11 -8.24
CA LYS A 251 -9.58 -26.89 -8.98
C LYS A 251 -8.62 -25.99 -8.20
N GLU A 252 -8.83 -25.80 -6.90
CA GLU A 252 -7.92 -25.05 -6.02
C GLU A 252 -6.54 -25.72 -5.92
N MET A 253 -6.49 -27.04 -5.73
CA MET A 253 -5.23 -27.79 -5.75
C MET A 253 -4.55 -27.72 -7.12
N GLY A 254 -5.31 -27.63 -8.22
CA GLY A 254 -4.80 -27.38 -9.57
C GLY A 254 -4.20 -25.97 -9.73
N ALA A 255 -4.85 -24.94 -9.17
CA ALA A 255 -4.35 -23.58 -9.15
C ALA A 255 -3.06 -23.46 -8.31
N LEU A 256 -3.08 -23.99 -7.08
CA LEU A 256 -1.91 -24.00 -6.19
C LEU A 256 -0.73 -24.78 -6.80
N ASN A 257 -0.96 -25.89 -7.49
CA ASN A 257 0.11 -26.59 -8.22
C ASN A 257 0.67 -25.79 -9.40
N ARG A 258 -0.15 -24.93 -10.02
CA ARG A 258 0.28 -23.96 -11.05
C ARG A 258 1.16 -22.88 -10.43
N GLU A 259 0.69 -22.22 -9.38
CA GLU A 259 1.43 -21.20 -8.61
C GLU A 259 2.76 -21.76 -8.08
N ILE A 260 2.76 -22.98 -7.52
CA ILE A 260 3.99 -23.68 -7.07
C ILE A 260 4.96 -23.92 -8.24
N SER A 261 4.46 -24.20 -9.45
CA SER A 261 5.29 -24.43 -10.63
C SER A 261 5.87 -23.11 -11.17
N GLU A 262 5.06 -22.06 -11.22
CA GLU A 262 5.47 -20.71 -11.61
C GLU A 262 6.49 -20.12 -10.62
N MET A 263 6.26 -20.28 -9.31
CA MET A 263 7.22 -19.90 -8.27
C MET A 263 8.52 -20.70 -8.34
N LYS A 264 8.47 -22.02 -8.62
CA LYS A 264 9.68 -22.83 -8.86
C LYS A 264 10.48 -22.34 -10.07
N GLN A 265 9.81 -21.87 -11.12
CA GLN A 265 10.50 -21.30 -12.28
C GLN A 265 11.12 -19.93 -11.97
N GLN A 266 10.39 -19.03 -11.29
CA GLN A 266 10.94 -17.75 -10.82
C GLN A 266 12.16 -17.94 -9.89
N VAL A 267 12.15 -18.96 -9.02
CA VAL A 267 13.31 -19.31 -8.19
C VAL A 267 14.52 -19.70 -9.05
N LYS A 268 14.36 -20.55 -10.07
CA LYS A 268 15.46 -20.89 -11.00
C LYS A 268 16.00 -19.68 -11.74
N GLU A 269 15.13 -18.84 -12.28
CA GLU A 269 15.52 -17.60 -12.98
C GLU A 269 16.32 -16.65 -12.05
N VAL A 270 15.95 -16.58 -10.76
CA VAL A 270 16.67 -15.84 -9.73
C VAL A 270 17.99 -16.52 -9.34
N GLU A 271 18.08 -17.85 -9.30
CA GLU A 271 19.31 -18.60 -9.05
C GLU A 271 20.33 -18.43 -10.18
N GLU A 272 19.89 -18.55 -11.43
CA GLU A 272 20.68 -18.29 -12.64
C GLU A 272 21.16 -16.83 -12.71
N HIS A 273 20.28 -15.86 -12.40
CA HIS A 273 20.66 -14.45 -12.32
C HIS A 273 21.69 -14.18 -11.21
N ASN A 274 21.53 -14.81 -10.04
CA ASN A 274 22.52 -14.75 -8.96
C ASN A 274 23.85 -15.42 -9.34
N HIS A 275 23.83 -16.49 -10.14
CA HIS A 275 25.04 -17.12 -10.67
C HIS A 275 25.76 -16.17 -11.65
N SER A 276 25.02 -15.56 -12.59
CA SER A 276 25.56 -14.54 -13.51
C SER A 276 26.15 -13.34 -12.76
N LEU A 277 25.50 -12.87 -11.70
CA LEU A 277 26.01 -11.79 -10.84
C LEU A 277 27.27 -12.21 -10.07
N LYS A 278 27.36 -13.46 -9.58
CA LYS A 278 28.58 -13.98 -8.94
C LYS A 278 29.76 -14.04 -9.91
N LEU A 279 29.54 -14.49 -11.15
CA LEU A 279 30.58 -14.50 -12.19
C LEU A 279 31.01 -13.08 -12.57
N LYS A 280 30.06 -12.16 -12.79
CA LYS A 280 30.37 -10.73 -13.04
C LYS A 280 31.11 -10.07 -11.88
N LYS A 281 30.79 -10.43 -10.63
CA LYS A 281 31.53 -9.94 -9.46
C LYS A 281 32.98 -10.45 -9.46
N LYS A 282 33.24 -11.71 -9.86
CA LYS A 282 34.61 -12.24 -9.99
C LYS A 282 35.42 -11.45 -11.01
N ALA A 283 34.91 -11.33 -12.24
CA ALA A 283 35.56 -10.55 -13.31
C ALA A 283 35.87 -9.11 -12.87
N VAL A 284 34.92 -8.42 -12.22
CA VAL A 284 35.13 -7.04 -11.71
C VAL A 284 36.10 -6.98 -10.52
N MET A 285 36.32 -8.08 -9.78
CA MET A 285 37.38 -8.16 -8.77
C MET A 285 38.74 -8.42 -9.41
N GLU A 286 38.81 -9.29 -10.43
CA GLU A 286 40.01 -9.57 -11.22
C GLU A 286 40.48 -8.28 -11.94
N GLU A 287 39.58 -7.57 -12.63
CA GLU A 287 39.81 -6.22 -13.20
C GLU A 287 40.31 -5.20 -12.15
N LEU A 288 39.79 -5.27 -10.90
CA LEU A 288 40.22 -4.41 -9.79
C LEU A 288 41.56 -4.80 -9.17
N GLU A 289 42.04 -6.02 -9.37
CA GLU A 289 43.35 -6.50 -8.93
C GLU A 289 44.41 -6.14 -10.00
N ASP A 290 44.10 -6.30 -11.28
CA ASP A 290 44.92 -5.82 -12.40
C ASP A 290 45.13 -4.29 -12.34
N LEU A 291 44.06 -3.50 -12.14
CA LEU A 291 44.16 -2.05 -12.00
C LEU A 291 44.97 -1.61 -10.76
N ARG A 292 44.97 -2.39 -9.68
CA ARG A 292 45.85 -2.12 -8.52
C ARG A 292 47.30 -2.40 -8.86
N ALA A 293 47.60 -3.53 -9.50
CA ALA A 293 48.95 -3.86 -9.93
C ALA A 293 49.52 -2.79 -10.88
N GLN A 294 48.72 -2.29 -11.82
CA GLN A 294 49.10 -1.19 -12.72
C GLN A 294 49.36 0.13 -11.95
N ALA A 295 48.52 0.45 -10.96
CA ALA A 295 48.70 1.62 -10.11
C ALA A 295 49.96 1.52 -9.24
N GLU A 296 50.22 0.35 -8.65
CA GLU A 296 51.39 0.07 -7.82
C GLU A 296 52.70 0.11 -8.63
N ALA A 297 52.70 -0.43 -9.85
CA ALA A 297 53.80 -0.27 -10.80
C ALA A 297 54.05 1.21 -11.13
N SER A 298 53.00 1.96 -11.49
CA SER A 298 53.09 3.40 -11.77
C SER A 298 53.58 4.21 -10.56
N HIS A 299 53.23 3.79 -9.34
CA HIS A 299 53.77 4.37 -8.10
C HIS A 299 55.25 4.04 -7.89
N GLU A 300 55.71 2.83 -8.21
CA GLU A 300 57.13 2.48 -8.12
C GLU A 300 57.98 3.21 -9.17
N GLU A 301 57.51 3.31 -10.42
CA GLU A 301 58.15 4.14 -11.45
C GLU A 301 58.28 5.60 -11.00
N ARG A 302 57.22 6.18 -10.42
CA ARG A 302 57.26 7.53 -9.83
C ARG A 302 58.26 7.62 -8.67
N ARG A 303 58.37 6.60 -7.81
CA ARG A 303 59.39 6.55 -6.74
C ARG A 303 60.81 6.47 -7.30
N GLN A 304 61.04 5.76 -8.40
CA GLN A 304 62.34 5.69 -9.07
C GLN A 304 62.71 7.00 -9.80
N LEU A 305 61.73 7.66 -10.42
CA LEU A 305 61.92 8.97 -11.05
C LEU A 305 62.25 10.06 -10.02
N LEU A 306 61.57 10.06 -8.86
CA LEU A 306 61.89 10.97 -7.75
C LEU A 306 63.34 10.76 -7.27
N LYS A 307 63.76 9.52 -6.98
CA LYS A 307 65.16 9.22 -6.61
C LYS A 307 66.18 9.72 -7.64
N LYS A 308 65.89 9.59 -8.94
CA LYS A 308 66.75 10.14 -10.01
C LYS A 308 66.78 11.67 -9.97
N GLN A 309 65.65 12.33 -9.70
CA GLN A 309 65.57 13.78 -9.57
C GLN A 309 66.26 14.31 -8.30
N ASP A 310 66.30 13.55 -7.22
CA ASP A 310 67.08 13.88 -6.01
C ASP A 310 68.59 13.82 -6.34
N VAL A 311 69.08 12.73 -6.94
CA VAL A 311 70.49 12.58 -7.34
C VAL A 311 70.93 13.66 -8.35
N ILE A 312 70.07 14.06 -9.29
CA ILE A 312 70.38 15.17 -10.21
C ILE A 312 70.50 16.50 -9.44
N ARG A 313 69.64 16.77 -8.45
CA ARG A 313 69.75 17.98 -7.60
C ARG A 313 71.02 17.98 -6.74
N GLU A 314 71.48 16.82 -6.27
CA GLU A 314 72.77 16.69 -5.59
C GLU A 314 73.94 17.01 -6.54
N GLN A 315 73.92 16.48 -7.76
CA GLN A 315 74.93 16.78 -8.80
C GLN A 315 74.91 18.26 -9.21
N GLU A 316 73.75 18.89 -9.34
CA GLU A 316 73.63 20.34 -9.58
C GLU A 316 74.21 21.15 -8.43
N ALA A 317 74.00 20.75 -7.17
CA ALA A 317 74.59 21.39 -6.00
C ALA A 317 76.13 21.25 -5.96
N GLU A 318 76.66 20.07 -6.30
CA GLU A 318 78.11 19.85 -6.46
C GLU A 318 78.70 20.72 -7.57
N LEU A 319 78.05 20.79 -8.74
CA LEU A 319 78.49 21.63 -9.86
C LEU A 319 78.46 23.13 -9.51
N MET A 320 77.44 23.57 -8.76
CA MET A 320 77.35 24.94 -8.24
C MET A 320 78.45 25.25 -7.23
N GLY A 321 78.76 24.33 -6.31
CA GLY A 321 79.88 24.44 -5.37
C GLY A 321 81.23 24.52 -6.09
N ASN A 322 81.45 23.64 -7.06
CA ASN A 322 82.63 23.64 -7.92
C ASN A 322 82.76 24.95 -8.72
N ARG A 323 81.66 25.50 -9.24
CA ARG A 323 81.67 26.82 -9.90
C ARG A 323 82.08 27.93 -8.93
N GLY A 324 81.55 27.94 -7.70
CA GLY A 324 81.95 28.89 -6.67
C GLY A 324 83.45 28.84 -6.35
N ILE A 325 84.02 27.63 -6.24
CA ILE A 325 85.46 27.41 -6.05
C ILE A 325 86.28 27.93 -7.25
N LEU A 326 85.81 27.69 -8.48
CA LEU A 326 86.45 28.19 -9.70
C LEU A 326 86.36 29.72 -9.82
N GLU A 327 85.22 30.32 -9.46
CA GLU A 327 85.06 31.78 -9.39
C GLU A 327 86.01 32.40 -8.36
N MET A 328 86.21 31.80 -7.18
CA MET A 328 87.19 32.28 -6.21
C MET A 328 88.63 32.12 -6.71
N LYS A 329 88.98 30.99 -7.33
CA LYS A 329 90.30 30.80 -7.97
C LYS A 329 90.55 31.85 -9.05
N LEU A 330 89.56 32.16 -9.88
CA LEU A 330 89.65 33.20 -10.91
C LEU A 330 89.81 34.61 -10.30
N ARG A 331 89.07 34.93 -9.23
CA ARG A 331 89.23 36.21 -8.51
C ARG A 331 90.64 36.35 -7.93
N ASN A 332 91.20 35.31 -7.33
CA ASN A 332 92.58 35.30 -6.84
C ASN A 332 93.58 35.54 -7.99
N VAL A 333 93.49 34.78 -9.09
CA VAL A 333 94.35 34.97 -10.27
C VAL A 333 94.23 36.38 -10.87
N MET A 334 93.05 37.01 -10.82
CA MET A 334 92.89 38.41 -11.23
C MET A 334 93.56 39.41 -10.28
N LEU A 335 93.53 39.16 -8.97
CA LEU A 335 94.24 39.95 -7.96
C LEU A 335 95.76 39.79 -8.11
N ASP A 336 96.25 38.56 -8.30
CA ASP A 336 97.66 38.27 -8.56
C ASP A 336 98.12 38.97 -9.86
N ARG A 337 97.33 38.88 -10.93
CA ARG A 337 97.62 39.58 -12.20
C ARG A 337 97.68 41.11 -12.00
N LYS A 338 96.81 41.67 -11.16
CA LYS A 338 96.84 43.10 -10.81
C LYS A 338 98.12 43.46 -10.04
N HIS A 339 98.46 42.71 -8.99
CA HIS A 339 99.70 42.89 -8.23
C HIS A 339 100.95 42.76 -9.10
N LEU A 340 100.97 41.83 -10.06
CA LEU A 340 102.07 41.67 -11.02
C LEU A 340 102.17 42.87 -11.98
N PHE A 341 101.06 43.37 -12.53
CA PHE A 341 101.07 44.57 -13.35
C PHE A 341 101.51 45.82 -12.58
N GLU A 342 101.06 46.00 -11.35
CA GLU A 342 101.49 47.12 -10.48
C GLU A 342 102.99 47.02 -10.16
N SER A 343 103.48 45.81 -9.83
CA SER A 343 104.90 45.54 -9.61
C SER A 343 105.75 45.78 -10.86
N GLN A 344 105.26 45.39 -12.04
CA GLN A 344 105.92 45.63 -13.32
C GLN A 344 105.94 47.13 -13.68
N ALA A 345 104.86 47.86 -13.40
CA ALA A 345 104.78 49.31 -13.60
C ALA A 345 105.76 50.06 -12.67
N VAL A 346 105.91 49.63 -11.41
CA VAL A 346 106.94 50.16 -10.50
C VAL A 346 108.34 49.87 -11.03
N ARG A 347 108.65 48.63 -11.43
CA ARG A 347 109.94 48.27 -12.03
C ARG A 347 110.24 49.05 -13.32
N PHE A 348 109.23 49.33 -14.14
CA PHE A 348 109.38 50.13 -15.36
C PHE A 348 109.63 51.62 -15.06
N ARG A 349 108.94 52.20 -14.07
CA ARG A 349 109.23 53.56 -13.56
C ARG A 349 110.67 53.66 -13.04
N GLU A 350 111.14 52.64 -12.32
CA GLU A 350 112.51 52.62 -11.80
C GLU A 350 113.56 52.45 -12.91
N LYS A 351 113.32 51.55 -13.88
CA LYS A 351 114.16 51.45 -15.09
C LYS A 351 114.23 52.78 -15.86
N ASN A 352 113.13 53.52 -15.94
CA ASN A 352 113.11 54.83 -16.61
C ASN A 352 113.87 55.91 -15.80
N ARG A 353 113.80 55.89 -14.46
CA ARG A 353 114.66 56.74 -13.60
C ARG A 353 116.14 56.43 -13.82
N GLN A 354 116.50 55.14 -13.83
CA GLN A 354 117.88 54.69 -14.10
C GLN A 354 118.34 55.08 -15.52
N MET A 355 117.49 54.93 -16.53
CA MET A 355 117.81 55.37 -17.90
C MET A 355 117.97 56.90 -18.01
N GLN A 356 117.16 57.68 -17.29
CA GLN A 356 117.32 59.14 -17.25
C GLN A 356 118.59 59.56 -16.49
N ALA A 357 118.96 58.86 -15.42
CA ALA A 357 120.22 59.07 -14.73
C ALA A 357 121.41 58.72 -15.62
N LEU A 358 121.36 57.58 -16.32
CA LEU A 358 122.38 57.14 -17.27
C LEU A 358 122.53 58.15 -18.42
N LYS A 359 121.44 58.66 -19.02
CA LYS A 359 121.49 59.72 -20.04
C LYS A 359 122.11 61.03 -19.54
N ARG A 360 121.93 61.38 -18.26
CA ARG A 360 122.63 62.53 -17.66
C ARG A 360 124.13 62.27 -17.50
N MET A 361 124.53 61.05 -17.18
CA MET A 361 125.94 60.66 -17.10
C MET A 361 126.59 60.54 -18.49
N GLU A 362 125.87 60.04 -19.50
CA GLU A 362 126.29 60.07 -20.90
C GLU A 362 126.51 61.52 -21.36
N HIS A 363 125.58 62.43 -21.09
CA HIS A 363 125.75 63.84 -21.47
C HIS A 363 126.84 64.56 -20.67
N ALA A 364 127.01 64.26 -19.38
CA ALA A 364 128.14 64.76 -18.60
C ALA A 364 129.48 64.24 -19.17
N LEU A 365 129.50 63.01 -19.68
CA LEU A 365 130.65 62.43 -20.36
C LEU A 365 130.88 63.06 -21.75
N THR A 366 129.85 63.36 -22.55
CA THR A 366 130.05 64.09 -23.82
C THR A 366 130.63 65.48 -23.56
N VAL A 367 130.08 66.23 -22.60
CA VAL A 367 130.59 67.55 -22.19
C VAL A 367 132.02 67.44 -21.65
N ALA A 368 132.37 66.40 -20.90
CA ALA A 368 133.75 66.16 -20.48
C ALA A 368 134.69 65.83 -21.65
N THR A 369 134.24 65.09 -22.67
CA THR A 369 135.03 64.84 -23.89
C THR A 369 135.14 66.07 -24.78
N GLU A 370 134.12 66.94 -24.83
CA GLU A 370 134.16 68.23 -25.51
C GLU A 370 135.12 69.20 -24.81
N GLN A 371 135.12 69.23 -23.46
CA GLN A 371 136.13 69.94 -22.66
C GLN A 371 137.54 69.37 -22.87
N LEU A 372 137.69 68.06 -23.04
CA LEU A 372 138.96 67.44 -23.39
C LEU A 372 139.42 67.86 -24.80
N GLN A 373 138.53 67.88 -25.79
CA GLN A 373 138.84 68.39 -27.13
C GLN A 373 139.16 69.90 -27.12
N GLN A 374 138.51 70.70 -26.27
CA GLN A 374 138.83 72.12 -26.10
C GLN A 374 140.19 72.32 -25.43
N THR A 375 140.54 71.53 -24.41
CA THR A 375 141.89 71.59 -23.82
C THR A 375 142.97 71.07 -24.76
N GLN A 376 142.66 70.10 -25.62
CA GLN A 376 143.54 69.65 -26.71
C GLN A 376 143.69 70.71 -27.81
N SER A 377 142.63 71.45 -28.18
CA SER A 377 142.75 72.55 -29.15
C SER A 377 143.50 73.75 -28.58
N ILE A 378 143.31 74.06 -27.29
CA ILE A 378 144.11 75.05 -26.56
C ILE A 378 145.59 74.60 -26.48
N TYR A 379 145.85 73.32 -26.22
CA TYR A 379 147.22 72.76 -26.27
C TYR A 379 147.84 72.94 -27.66
N ASN A 380 147.11 72.63 -28.73
CA ASN A 380 147.58 72.80 -30.11
C ASN A 380 147.79 74.28 -30.49
N VAL A 381 146.98 75.20 -29.94
CA VAL A 381 147.17 76.66 -30.12
C VAL A 381 148.38 77.17 -29.32
N LEU A 382 148.60 76.66 -28.10
CA LEU A 382 149.81 76.96 -27.32
C LEU A 382 151.07 76.40 -27.98
N GLN A 383 151.00 75.21 -28.58
CA GLN A 383 152.07 74.64 -29.41
C GLN A 383 152.37 75.55 -30.62
N ALA A 384 151.33 75.95 -31.36
CA ALA A 384 151.47 76.88 -32.50
C ALA A 384 151.95 78.29 -32.08
N GLN A 385 151.73 78.71 -30.84
CA GLN A 385 152.29 79.95 -30.27
C GLN A 385 153.75 79.78 -29.79
N LEU A 386 154.15 78.56 -29.44
CA LEU A 386 155.54 78.20 -29.15
C LEU A 386 156.39 78.22 -30.43
N ASP A 387 155.82 77.74 -31.54
CA ASP A 387 156.47 77.67 -32.86
C ASP A 387 156.49 79.03 -33.62
N ALA A 388 155.91 80.10 -33.05
CA ALA A 388 155.64 81.37 -33.76
C ALA A 388 156.33 82.63 -33.20
N VAL A 389 157.49 82.52 -32.54
CA VAL A 389 158.31 83.69 -32.12
C VAL A 389 159.76 83.59 -32.65
N PRO A 390 160.13 84.31 -33.73
CA PRO A 390 161.44 84.19 -34.36
C PRO A 390 162.50 85.23 -33.91
N LYS A 391 163.74 84.77 -33.70
CA LYS A 391 165.01 85.53 -33.66
C LYS A 391 166.14 84.58 -34.12
N ARG A 392 167.06 84.89 -35.04
CA ARG A 392 167.49 86.16 -35.68
C ARG A 392 167.84 85.99 -37.18
N GLU A 393 167.84 87.13 -37.88
CA GLU A 393 168.72 87.62 -38.98
C GLU A 393 169.59 86.64 -39.82
N GLY A 394 169.76 86.80 -41.15
CA GLY A 394 169.17 87.77 -42.11
C GLY A 394 169.92 87.89 -43.46
N ASN A 395 169.39 88.72 -44.38
CA ASN A 395 169.95 89.17 -45.69
C ASN A 395 169.99 88.11 -46.84
N ILE A 396 169.95 88.42 -48.16
CA ILE A 396 170.09 89.67 -48.95
C ILE A 396 168.93 89.85 -50.00
N GLN A 397 168.71 91.11 -50.39
CA GLN A 397 168.00 91.72 -51.55
C GLN A 397 168.20 91.03 -52.94
N GLN A 398 167.53 91.36 -54.06
CA GLN A 398 166.30 92.11 -54.42
C GLN A 398 166.02 91.87 -55.93
N ARG A 399 164.76 91.97 -56.36
CA ARG A 399 164.35 92.93 -57.42
C ARG A 399 162.82 92.99 -57.55
N MET A 400 162.30 94.21 -57.65
CA MET A 400 160.91 94.53 -57.97
C MET A 400 160.88 95.50 -59.15
N GLU A 401 159.66 95.91 -59.53
CA GLU A 401 159.31 96.99 -60.47
C GLU A 401 159.34 96.64 -61.98
N LEU A 402 158.33 97.01 -62.78
CA LEU A 402 157.01 97.58 -62.43
C LEU A 402 155.92 97.28 -63.50
N GLN A 403 154.73 97.85 -63.29
CA GLN A 403 153.48 97.61 -64.02
C GLN A 403 153.29 98.57 -65.22
N LYS A 404 153.26 97.99 -66.43
CA LYS A 404 152.54 98.42 -67.67
C LYS A 404 152.91 99.71 -68.43
N GLU A 405 152.54 99.63 -69.73
CA GLU A 405 152.29 100.72 -70.71
C GLU A 405 153.52 101.54 -71.15
N VAL A 406 153.60 102.11 -72.36
CA VAL A 406 152.56 102.50 -73.34
C VAL A 406 152.78 101.85 -74.73
N ASP A 407 151.70 101.71 -75.49
CA ASP A 407 151.70 101.25 -76.89
C ASP A 407 151.81 102.41 -77.89
N THR A 408 152.66 102.24 -78.92
CA THR A 408 152.85 103.15 -80.09
C THR A 408 153.49 104.54 -79.80
N HIS A 409 154.30 105.17 -80.66
CA HIS A 409 154.27 105.27 -82.13
C HIS A 409 155.66 105.53 -82.78
N LYS A 410 155.77 105.12 -84.06
CA LYS A 410 156.50 105.74 -85.20
C LYS A 410 158.00 106.07 -85.11
N VAL A 411 158.71 105.46 -86.06
CA VAL A 411 160.10 105.65 -86.47
C VAL A 411 160.39 107.04 -87.11
N CYS A 412 161.63 107.51 -86.90
CA CYS A 412 162.48 108.37 -87.75
C CYS A 412 162.69 109.89 -87.48
N PHE A 413 163.99 110.23 -87.53
CA PHE A 413 164.63 111.46 -88.04
C PHE A 413 164.54 112.79 -87.25
N GLU A 414 165.67 113.18 -86.64
CA GLU A 414 166.57 114.14 -87.30
C GLU A 414 168.07 113.77 -87.07
N LYS A 415 168.74 113.55 -88.21
CA LYS A 415 170.09 114.04 -88.59
C LYS A 415 171.27 113.84 -87.62
N GLN A 416 172.38 113.22 -88.05
CA GLN A 416 172.92 113.07 -89.43
C GLN A 416 173.72 111.74 -89.58
N LEU A 417 174.44 111.37 -90.66
CA LEU A 417 175.10 112.17 -91.70
C LEU A 417 174.72 111.82 -93.16
N SER A 418 175.29 110.77 -93.76
CA SER A 418 175.50 110.67 -95.22
C SER A 418 175.78 109.21 -95.66
N ILE A 419 175.92 108.82 -96.94
CA ILE A 419 176.08 109.64 -98.16
C ILE A 419 175.06 109.27 -99.27
N ALA A 420 175.43 108.40 -100.21
CA ALA A 420 174.78 108.18 -101.52
C ALA A 420 175.23 106.79 -102.08
N LYS A 421 174.75 106.21 -103.19
CA LYS A 421 174.34 106.80 -104.49
C LYS A 421 173.27 105.97 -105.28
N GLU A 422 173.26 105.99 -106.63
CA GLU A 422 172.06 106.12 -107.50
C GLU A 422 172.07 105.19 -108.77
N LYS A 423 171.03 104.92 -109.61
CA LYS A 423 169.53 105.01 -109.66
C LYS A 423 169.03 104.42 -111.03
N SER A 424 167.99 103.55 -111.14
CA SER A 424 167.35 103.23 -112.46
C SER A 424 165.92 102.60 -112.48
N GLN A 425 165.06 103.15 -113.36
CA GLN A 425 163.89 102.64 -114.13
C GLN A 425 163.23 101.28 -113.76
N LYS A 426 161.91 101.08 -113.51
CA LYS A 426 160.63 101.84 -113.64
C LYS A 426 159.78 101.67 -114.95
N LYS A 427 159.51 100.44 -115.42
CA LYS A 427 158.55 100.18 -116.53
C LYS A 427 157.56 98.98 -116.39
N GLN A 428 157.60 98.18 -115.32
CA GLN A 428 156.83 96.92 -115.21
C GLN A 428 155.62 96.92 -114.24
N GLN A 429 155.29 98.05 -113.58
CA GLN A 429 154.41 98.02 -112.40
C GLN A 429 152.90 98.25 -112.66
N TYR A 430 152.44 98.44 -113.90
CA TYR A 430 151.05 98.88 -114.15
C TYR A 430 150.04 97.72 -114.28
N GLU A 431 150.45 96.56 -114.77
CA GLU A 431 149.56 95.42 -115.05
C GLU A 431 149.12 94.71 -113.76
N MET A 432 150.06 94.48 -112.83
CA MET A 432 149.85 93.84 -111.53
C MET A 432 148.71 94.45 -110.68
N ILE A 433 148.39 95.73 -110.90
CA ILE A 433 147.39 96.46 -110.10
C ILE A 433 145.95 96.08 -110.48
N GLN A 434 145.69 95.66 -111.72
CA GLN A 434 144.31 95.36 -112.17
C GLN A 434 143.78 93.99 -111.72
N GLU A 435 144.66 93.00 -111.50
CA GLU A 435 144.23 91.65 -111.11
C GLU A 435 143.77 91.60 -109.64
N LEU A 436 144.55 92.21 -108.75
CA LEU A 436 144.27 92.32 -107.30
C LEU A 436 142.89 92.94 -106.99
N LEU A 437 142.39 93.84 -107.85
CA LEU A 437 141.07 94.46 -107.69
C LEU A 437 139.91 93.50 -107.96
N LYS A 438 140.09 92.47 -108.80
CA LYS A 438 139.05 91.48 -109.10
C LYS A 438 138.88 90.48 -107.95
N GLU A 439 139.99 90.05 -107.35
CA GLU A 439 139.99 89.14 -106.19
C GLU A 439 139.36 89.80 -104.95
N SER A 440 139.67 91.08 -104.73
CA SER A 440 139.10 91.89 -103.63
C SER A 440 137.57 92.03 -103.66
N ASN A 441 136.94 91.80 -104.82
CA ASN A 441 135.48 91.83 -104.95
C ASN A 441 134.85 90.45 -104.69
N ARG A 442 135.43 89.36 -105.23
CA ARG A 442 134.96 87.97 -104.96
C ARG A 442 134.95 87.65 -103.46
N LEU A 443 136.05 87.93 -102.77
CA LEU A 443 136.17 87.71 -101.32
C LEU A 443 135.12 88.51 -100.50
N ARG A 444 134.60 89.60 -101.07
CA ARG A 444 133.58 90.46 -100.45
C ARG A 444 132.17 89.86 -100.56
N GLU A 445 131.86 89.24 -101.68
CA GLU A 445 130.61 88.49 -101.91
C GLU A 445 130.56 87.22 -101.06
N GLU A 446 131.67 86.49 -100.95
CA GLU A 446 131.80 85.34 -100.06
C GLU A 446 131.60 85.73 -98.58
N LEU A 447 132.23 86.81 -98.11
CA LEU A 447 132.02 87.35 -96.76
C LEU A 447 130.56 87.78 -96.50
N HIS A 448 129.87 88.32 -97.51
CA HIS A 448 128.45 88.67 -97.40
C HIS A 448 127.57 87.42 -97.27
N ASN A 449 127.76 86.43 -98.14
CA ASN A 449 127.02 85.17 -98.11
C ASN A 449 127.23 84.42 -96.78
N LEU A 450 128.46 84.38 -96.26
CA LEU A 450 128.78 83.81 -94.95
C LEU A 450 128.09 84.55 -93.79
N ARG A 451 127.99 85.90 -93.84
CA ARG A 451 127.20 86.66 -92.85
C ARG A 451 125.72 86.28 -92.89
N CYS A 452 125.12 86.24 -94.08
CA CYS A 452 123.70 85.90 -94.24
C CYS A 452 123.38 84.49 -93.73
N LEU A 453 124.21 83.49 -94.06
CA LEU A 453 124.11 82.13 -93.51
C LEU A 453 124.26 82.10 -91.99
N THR A 454 125.20 82.88 -91.44
CA THR A 454 125.41 82.97 -89.98
C THR A 454 124.18 83.55 -89.28
N GLN A 455 123.56 84.58 -89.85
CA GLN A 455 122.34 85.20 -89.31
C GLN A 455 121.13 84.25 -89.38
N ILE A 456 120.89 83.58 -90.52
CA ILE A 456 119.81 82.58 -90.65
C ILE A 456 119.99 81.46 -89.62
N LYS A 457 121.23 80.98 -89.39
CA LYS A 457 121.51 79.99 -88.35
C LYS A 457 121.46 80.54 -86.91
N ALA A 458 121.50 81.85 -86.69
CA ALA A 458 121.17 82.44 -85.39
C ALA A 458 119.65 82.47 -85.17
N GLU A 459 118.90 82.88 -86.20
CA GLU A 459 117.44 82.97 -86.17
C GLU A 459 116.77 81.60 -86.05
N GLU A 460 117.24 80.57 -86.76
CA GLU A 460 116.80 79.17 -86.59
C GLU A 460 116.98 78.67 -85.15
N ARG A 461 118.11 78.98 -84.51
CA ARG A 461 118.38 78.59 -83.11
C ARG A 461 117.43 79.34 -82.16
N GLY A 462 117.25 80.65 -82.39
CA GLY A 462 116.32 81.48 -81.63
C GLY A 462 114.85 81.06 -81.79
N GLN A 463 114.44 80.55 -82.95
CA GLN A 463 113.12 79.96 -83.13
C GLN A 463 113.00 78.62 -82.39
N LYS A 464 113.91 77.68 -82.62
CA LYS A 464 113.88 76.35 -81.98
C LYS A 464 113.92 76.41 -80.45
N HIS A 465 114.68 77.35 -79.88
CA HIS A 465 114.69 77.55 -78.42
C HIS A 465 113.35 78.08 -77.90
N ARG A 466 112.68 78.99 -78.61
CA ARG A 466 111.32 79.47 -78.27
C ARG A 466 110.25 78.40 -78.46
N GLU A 467 110.43 77.46 -79.38
CA GLU A 467 109.56 76.30 -79.55
C GLU A 467 109.74 75.27 -78.43
N LEU A 468 111.00 74.98 -78.07
CA LEU A 468 111.35 74.13 -76.94
C LEU A 468 110.81 74.69 -75.61
N LEU A 469 111.01 75.97 -75.31
CA LEU A 469 110.45 76.62 -74.11
C LEU A 469 108.92 76.52 -74.04
N ARG A 470 108.21 76.69 -75.17
CA ARG A 470 106.75 76.51 -75.21
C ARG A 470 106.34 75.06 -74.97
N ALA A 471 107.09 74.09 -75.50
CA ALA A 471 106.84 72.67 -75.26
C ALA A 471 107.13 72.26 -73.80
N GLU A 472 108.18 72.82 -73.19
CA GLU A 472 108.50 72.61 -71.77
C GLU A 472 107.42 73.19 -70.85
N GLN A 473 106.97 74.43 -71.10
CA GLN A 473 105.87 75.05 -70.36
C GLN A 473 104.56 74.26 -70.49
N LEU A 474 104.23 73.79 -71.70
CA LEU A 474 103.02 72.99 -71.94
C LEU A 474 103.12 71.60 -71.28
N ASN A 475 104.29 70.96 -71.31
CA ASN A 475 104.53 69.69 -70.62
C ASN A 475 104.43 69.84 -69.09
N GLN A 476 104.98 70.91 -68.52
CA GLN A 476 104.79 71.25 -67.10
C GLN A 476 103.31 71.42 -66.76
N HIS A 477 102.56 72.16 -67.58
CA HIS A 477 101.10 72.33 -67.37
C HIS A 477 100.34 71.00 -67.39
N ILE A 478 100.63 70.13 -68.37
CA ILE A 478 100.03 68.78 -68.45
C ILE A 478 100.40 67.92 -67.24
N GLN A 479 101.64 68.01 -66.73
CA GLN A 479 102.05 67.27 -65.53
C GLN A 479 101.30 67.76 -64.27
N TYR A 480 101.04 69.06 -64.14
CA TYR A 480 100.19 69.58 -63.06
C TYR A 480 98.74 69.13 -63.21
N GLU A 481 98.16 69.19 -64.41
CA GLU A 481 96.78 68.71 -64.66
C GLU A 481 96.62 67.21 -64.38
N LEU A 482 97.60 66.38 -64.79
CA LEU A 482 97.62 64.95 -64.50
C LEU A 482 97.70 64.69 -62.99
N TRP A 483 98.57 65.40 -62.28
CA TRP A 483 98.68 65.30 -60.82
C TRP A 483 97.38 65.68 -60.10
N GLU A 484 96.67 66.73 -60.56
CA GLU A 484 95.33 67.06 -60.06
C GLU A 484 94.31 65.96 -60.35
N LYS A 485 94.34 65.34 -61.55
CA LYS A 485 93.41 64.25 -61.87
C LYS A 485 93.70 63.01 -61.04
N ASP A 486 94.97 62.65 -60.83
CA ASP A 486 95.38 61.53 -59.97
C ASP A 486 94.95 61.75 -58.51
N LEU A 487 95.04 62.99 -58.01
CA LEU A 487 94.54 63.36 -56.67
C LEU A 487 93.01 63.14 -56.57
N ILE A 488 92.25 63.60 -57.57
CA ILE A 488 90.79 63.39 -57.64
C ILE A 488 90.44 61.90 -57.77
N ILE A 489 91.16 61.14 -58.60
CA ILE A 489 90.96 59.70 -58.79
C ILE A 489 91.27 58.94 -57.49
N MET A 490 92.31 59.32 -56.76
CA MET A 490 92.61 58.76 -55.44
C MET A 490 91.46 59.00 -54.45
N ASP A 491 90.90 60.21 -54.41
CA ASP A 491 89.82 60.53 -53.46
C ASP A 491 88.48 59.88 -53.84
N LEU A 492 88.19 59.77 -55.14
CA LEU A 492 87.05 58.96 -55.63
C LEU A 492 87.24 57.47 -55.29
N ASN A 493 88.47 56.93 -55.33
CA ASN A 493 88.76 55.55 -54.92
C ASN A 493 88.66 55.35 -53.39
N LYS A 494 89.07 56.34 -52.58
CA LYS A 494 88.80 56.35 -51.12
C LYS A 494 87.29 56.33 -50.84
N MET A 495 86.50 57.12 -51.58
CA MET A 495 85.05 57.14 -51.46
C MET A 495 84.41 55.82 -51.90
N ASN A 496 84.81 55.27 -53.04
CA ASN A 496 84.32 53.98 -53.55
C ASN A 496 84.62 52.84 -52.56
N THR A 497 85.85 52.74 -52.05
CA THR A 497 86.19 51.71 -51.05
C THR A 497 85.45 51.90 -49.71
N MET A 498 85.13 53.14 -49.31
CA MET A 498 84.25 53.41 -48.16
C MET A 498 82.80 52.98 -48.43
N LEU A 499 82.26 53.26 -49.61
CA LEU A 499 80.92 52.82 -50.03
C LEU A 499 80.82 51.29 -50.13
N GLN A 500 81.81 50.62 -50.70
CA GLN A 500 81.87 49.14 -50.77
C GLN A 500 81.90 48.52 -49.36
N ARG A 501 82.69 49.07 -48.42
CA ARG A 501 82.68 48.64 -47.01
C ARG A 501 81.29 48.81 -46.39
N ARG A 502 80.62 49.94 -46.65
CA ARG A 502 79.27 50.23 -46.14
C ARG A 502 78.19 49.32 -46.75
N ILE A 503 78.29 49.00 -48.04
CA ILE A 503 77.43 48.00 -48.71
C ILE A 503 77.65 46.60 -48.12
N SER A 504 78.89 46.19 -47.88
CA SER A 504 79.20 44.93 -47.20
C SER A 504 78.64 44.87 -45.77
N GLN A 505 78.68 45.98 -45.03
CA GLN A 505 78.06 46.10 -43.71
C GLN A 505 76.52 45.96 -43.79
N TYR A 506 75.86 46.64 -44.73
CA TYR A 506 74.41 46.52 -44.92
C TYR A 506 73.99 45.13 -45.40
N SER A 507 74.77 44.47 -46.26
CA SER A 507 74.53 43.07 -46.65
C SER A 507 74.60 42.13 -45.45
N LYS A 508 75.62 42.28 -44.58
CA LYS A 508 75.71 41.48 -43.34
C LYS A 508 74.54 41.74 -42.39
N LEU A 509 74.14 43.00 -42.22
CA LEU A 509 72.95 43.36 -41.42
C LEU A 509 71.67 42.73 -42.01
N SER A 510 71.48 42.79 -43.32
CA SER A 510 70.34 42.17 -44.01
C SER A 510 70.32 40.65 -43.86
N ASN A 511 71.48 39.99 -43.92
CA ASN A 511 71.58 38.54 -43.73
C ASN A 511 71.21 38.15 -42.29
N MET A 512 71.75 38.85 -41.27
CA MET A 512 71.38 38.61 -39.86
C MET A 512 69.88 38.84 -39.62
N ILE A 513 69.27 39.88 -40.22
CA ILE A 513 67.82 40.12 -40.14
C ILE A 513 67.02 38.98 -40.80
N MET A 514 67.51 38.41 -41.90
CA MET A 514 66.88 37.25 -42.54
C MET A 514 67.06 35.96 -41.73
N GLU A 515 68.21 35.75 -41.09
CA GLU A 515 68.44 34.64 -40.15
C GLU A 515 67.51 34.73 -38.93
N GLU A 516 67.38 35.90 -38.32
CA GLU A 516 66.41 36.14 -37.23
C GLU A 516 64.97 35.95 -37.71
N ARG A 517 64.59 36.49 -38.87
CA ARG A 517 63.27 36.27 -39.47
C ARG A 517 62.97 34.78 -39.63
N ASN A 518 63.93 33.99 -40.12
CA ASN A 518 63.76 32.55 -40.29
C ASN A 518 63.59 31.84 -38.94
N LYS A 519 64.32 32.24 -37.88
CA LYS A 519 64.09 31.75 -36.51
C LYS A 519 62.66 32.03 -36.04
N TYR A 520 62.15 33.25 -36.24
CA TYR A 520 60.77 33.60 -35.87
C TYR A 520 59.71 32.87 -36.70
N VAL A 521 59.96 32.59 -37.99
CA VAL A 521 59.08 31.75 -38.82
C VAL A 521 59.04 30.32 -38.30
N ASN A 522 60.21 29.69 -38.06
CA ASN A 522 60.28 28.32 -37.53
C ASN A 522 59.61 28.22 -36.14
N LEU A 523 59.84 29.20 -35.26
CA LEU A 523 59.19 29.26 -33.95
C LEU A 523 57.66 29.42 -34.07
N LYS A 524 57.17 30.21 -35.03
CA LYS A 524 55.74 30.34 -35.32
C LYS A 524 55.15 29.03 -35.85
N GLU A 525 55.86 28.31 -36.71
CA GLU A 525 55.42 27.02 -37.26
C GLU A 525 55.33 25.96 -36.16
N ILE A 526 56.35 25.83 -35.30
CA ILE A 526 56.34 24.95 -34.12
C ILE A 526 55.22 25.34 -33.14
N ALA A 527 55.01 26.64 -32.89
CA ALA A 527 53.90 27.11 -32.06
C ALA A 527 52.53 26.80 -32.69
N SER A 528 52.41 26.83 -34.02
CA SER A 528 51.16 26.49 -34.72
C SER A 528 50.88 24.98 -34.66
N GLN A 529 51.91 24.15 -34.85
CA GLN A 529 51.84 22.70 -34.74
C GLN A 529 51.46 22.25 -33.32
N THR A 530 52.15 22.76 -32.30
CA THR A 530 51.81 22.45 -30.90
C THR A 530 50.43 22.96 -30.48
N ILE A 531 49.94 24.08 -31.03
CA ILE A 531 48.55 24.50 -30.84
C ILE A 531 47.58 23.48 -31.47
N THR A 532 47.83 22.98 -32.68
CA THR A 532 46.97 21.96 -33.30
C THR A 532 46.99 20.62 -32.54
N GLU A 533 48.16 20.16 -32.09
CA GLU A 533 48.31 18.96 -31.25
C GLU A 533 47.53 19.09 -29.94
N LEU A 534 47.63 20.24 -29.25
CA LEU A 534 46.89 20.51 -28.02
C LEU A 534 45.37 20.63 -28.28
N MET A 535 44.95 21.17 -29.42
CA MET A 535 43.53 21.20 -29.81
C MET A 535 42.97 19.79 -30.11
N GLU A 536 43.78 18.89 -30.64
CA GLU A 536 43.38 17.49 -30.84
C GLU A 536 43.33 16.73 -29.51
N GLN A 537 44.31 16.91 -28.63
CA GLN A 537 44.29 16.36 -27.27
C GLN A 537 43.08 16.86 -26.47
N LEU A 538 42.74 18.14 -26.55
CA LEU A 538 41.55 18.70 -25.90
C LEU A 538 40.26 18.06 -26.41
N LYS A 539 40.12 17.83 -27.73
CA LYS A 539 38.96 17.11 -28.29
C LYS A 539 38.90 15.66 -27.82
N VAL A 540 40.04 14.97 -27.68
CA VAL A 540 40.05 13.60 -27.15
C VAL A 540 39.58 13.57 -25.69
N LEU A 541 40.05 14.52 -24.87
CA LEU A 541 39.62 14.67 -23.47
C LEU A 541 38.15 15.10 -23.34
N GLU A 542 37.64 15.93 -24.26
CA GLU A 542 36.24 16.33 -24.32
C GLU A 542 35.33 15.14 -24.66
N ASN A 543 35.69 14.35 -25.68
CA ASN A 543 35.01 13.09 -26.00
C ASN A 543 35.06 12.09 -24.83
N GLU A 544 36.21 11.96 -24.15
CA GLU A 544 36.32 11.11 -22.97
C GLU A 544 35.42 11.61 -21.83
N ALA A 545 35.36 12.92 -21.58
CA ALA A 545 34.47 13.50 -20.59
C ALA A 545 32.98 13.25 -20.90
N GLU A 546 32.56 13.37 -22.17
CA GLU A 546 31.19 13.02 -22.60
C GLU A 546 30.88 11.53 -22.42
N ILE A 547 31.83 10.65 -22.71
CA ILE A 547 31.72 9.20 -22.50
C ILE A 547 31.58 8.91 -20.99
N GLN A 548 32.44 9.48 -20.14
CA GLN A 548 32.38 9.31 -18.69
C GLN A 548 31.06 9.87 -18.11
N GLN A 549 30.61 11.04 -18.56
CA GLN A 549 29.32 11.63 -18.16
C GLN A 549 28.15 10.73 -18.58
N THR A 550 28.19 10.14 -19.78
CA THR A 550 27.20 9.17 -20.26
C THR A 550 27.21 7.88 -19.44
N ILE A 551 28.38 7.39 -19.04
CA ILE A 551 28.52 6.25 -18.13
C ILE A 551 27.90 6.59 -16.77
N VAL A 552 28.24 7.74 -16.16
CA VAL A 552 27.67 8.19 -14.88
C VAL A 552 26.15 8.26 -14.94
N ILE A 553 25.58 8.94 -15.95
CA ILE A 553 24.12 9.03 -16.13
C ILE A 553 23.47 7.64 -16.24
N ASN A 554 24.11 6.68 -16.92
CA ASN A 554 23.60 5.32 -17.03
C ASN A 554 23.78 4.48 -15.74
N LYS A 555 24.81 4.75 -14.93
CA LYS A 555 24.96 4.19 -13.58
C LYS A 555 23.90 4.77 -12.64
N ASP A 556 23.64 6.08 -12.66
CA ASP A 556 22.59 6.72 -11.86
C ASP A 556 21.18 6.24 -12.25
N ARG A 557 20.90 6.10 -13.54
CA ARG A 557 19.67 5.45 -14.04
C ARG A 557 19.55 3.99 -13.59
N SER A 558 20.65 3.32 -13.25
CA SER A 558 20.66 1.94 -12.73
C SER A 558 20.50 1.92 -11.21
N LEU A 559 21.17 2.84 -10.49
CA LEU A 559 21.04 3.03 -9.04
C LEU A 559 19.63 3.47 -8.65
N THR A 560 19.04 4.43 -9.36
CA THR A 560 17.65 4.84 -9.14
C THR A 560 16.66 3.70 -9.38
N LYS A 561 16.84 2.90 -10.44
CA LYS A 561 16.05 1.66 -10.65
C LYS A 561 16.23 0.65 -9.51
N ALA A 562 17.44 0.49 -8.97
CA ALA A 562 17.71 -0.36 -7.82
C ALA A 562 17.05 0.18 -6.53
N HIS A 563 17.15 1.49 -6.25
CA HIS A 563 16.50 2.15 -5.11
C HIS A 563 14.97 2.02 -5.19
N MET A 564 14.37 2.16 -6.37
CA MET A 564 12.93 1.94 -6.55
C MET A 564 12.52 0.48 -6.27
N LYS A 565 13.32 -0.51 -6.74
CA LYS A 565 13.11 -1.94 -6.40
C LYS A 565 13.29 -2.23 -4.91
N ILE A 566 14.25 -1.58 -4.24
CA ILE A 566 14.47 -1.72 -2.79
C ILE A 566 13.31 -1.07 -2.01
N SER A 567 12.82 0.10 -2.44
CA SER A 567 11.68 0.78 -1.83
C SER A 567 10.39 -0.02 -1.98
N SER A 568 10.11 -0.59 -3.16
CA SER A 568 8.95 -1.46 -3.35
C SER A 568 9.08 -2.78 -2.57
N SER A 569 10.29 -3.36 -2.50
CA SER A 569 10.56 -4.53 -1.65
C SER A 569 10.39 -4.23 -0.15
N SER A 570 10.80 -3.05 0.34
CA SER A 570 10.52 -2.65 1.74
C SER A 570 9.02 -2.51 1.97
N LYS A 571 8.32 -1.73 1.14
CA LYS A 571 6.86 -1.56 1.22
C LYS A 571 6.11 -2.90 1.18
N MET A 572 6.62 -3.90 0.45
CA MET A 572 6.09 -5.26 0.45
C MET A 572 6.42 -6.03 1.74
N LYS A 573 7.66 -5.96 2.24
CA LYS A 573 8.06 -6.55 3.53
C LYS A 573 7.28 -5.95 4.71
N ASP A 574 7.01 -4.65 4.68
CA ASP A 574 6.30 -3.95 5.75
C ASP A 574 4.78 -4.25 5.71
N LYS A 575 4.19 -4.44 4.52
CA LYS A 575 2.87 -5.08 4.38
C LYS A 575 2.85 -6.49 4.95
N LEU A 576 3.76 -7.37 4.51
CA LEU A 576 3.86 -8.74 4.99
C LEU A 576 4.09 -8.83 6.50
N ARG A 577 4.89 -7.93 7.09
CA ARG A 577 5.05 -7.80 8.54
C ARG A 577 3.74 -7.43 9.22
N ASN A 578 3.00 -6.43 8.71
CA ASN A 578 1.71 -6.04 9.27
C ASN A 578 0.70 -7.19 9.18
N ASP A 579 0.69 -7.94 8.08
CA ASP A 579 -0.22 -9.08 7.90
C ASP A 579 0.18 -10.29 8.77
N ILE A 580 1.47 -10.56 8.95
CA ILE A 580 1.98 -11.51 9.97
C ILE A 580 1.59 -11.07 11.38
N CYS A 581 1.65 -9.77 11.70
CA CYS A 581 1.22 -9.25 13.01
C CYS A 581 -0.29 -9.40 13.23
N LYS A 582 -1.12 -9.17 12.19
CA LYS A 582 -2.57 -9.45 12.25
C LYS A 582 -2.84 -10.94 12.48
N VAL A 583 -2.18 -11.82 11.73
CA VAL A 583 -2.33 -13.28 11.88
C VAL A 583 -1.87 -13.74 13.27
N GLY A 584 -0.76 -13.20 13.78
CA GLY A 584 -0.29 -13.45 15.15
C GLY A 584 -1.29 -12.98 16.21
N TRP A 585 -1.86 -11.79 16.05
CA TRP A 585 -2.90 -11.28 16.96
C TRP A 585 -4.18 -12.13 16.92
N ASN A 586 -4.66 -12.49 15.72
CA ASN A 586 -5.78 -13.42 15.53
C ASN A 586 -5.48 -14.78 16.21
N GLN A 587 -4.26 -15.31 16.05
CA GLN A 587 -3.86 -16.57 16.67
C GLN A 587 -3.83 -16.47 18.20
N CYS A 588 -3.33 -15.37 18.77
CA CYS A 588 -3.41 -15.12 20.21
C CYS A 588 -4.87 -15.01 20.69
N GLN A 589 -5.75 -14.36 19.93
CA GLN A 589 -7.18 -14.25 20.26
C GLN A 589 -7.88 -15.62 20.25
N ILE A 590 -7.62 -16.45 19.23
CA ILE A 590 -8.17 -17.81 19.10
C ILE A 590 -7.62 -18.71 20.21
N SER A 591 -6.32 -18.61 20.54
CA SER A 591 -5.72 -19.37 21.64
C SER A 591 -6.27 -18.94 23.01
N GLN A 592 -6.56 -17.65 23.23
CA GLN A 592 -7.23 -17.19 24.45
C GLN A 592 -8.66 -17.75 24.52
N GLN A 593 -9.45 -17.61 23.46
CA GLN A 593 -10.81 -18.19 23.37
C GLN A 593 -10.81 -19.71 23.58
N TYR A 594 -9.79 -20.43 23.10
CA TYR A 594 -9.64 -21.86 23.33
C TYR A 594 -9.43 -22.19 24.82
N GLU A 595 -8.53 -21.47 25.51
CA GLU A 595 -8.31 -21.68 26.95
C GLU A 595 -9.52 -21.23 27.79
N ASP A 596 -10.22 -20.17 27.40
CA ASP A 596 -11.47 -19.73 28.04
C ASP A 596 -12.56 -20.81 27.90
N ASN A 597 -12.80 -21.29 26.67
CA ASN A 597 -13.76 -22.38 26.39
C ASN A 597 -13.39 -23.68 27.13
N LYS A 598 -12.10 -23.99 27.26
CA LYS A 598 -11.57 -25.14 28.00
C LYS A 598 -11.79 -25.00 29.51
N LEU A 599 -11.64 -23.79 30.06
CA LEU A 599 -12.03 -23.49 31.45
C LEU A 599 -13.54 -23.60 31.65
N GLU A 600 -14.37 -23.21 30.67
CA GLU A 600 -15.82 -23.43 30.73
C GLU A 600 -16.21 -24.91 30.64
N LEU A 601 -15.60 -25.69 29.75
CA LEU A 601 -15.76 -27.15 29.71
C LEU A 601 -15.41 -27.79 31.06
N ILE A 602 -14.31 -27.38 31.70
CA ILE A 602 -13.94 -27.88 33.04
C ILE A 602 -14.99 -27.50 34.11
N LYS A 603 -15.61 -26.32 34.04
CA LYS A 603 -16.73 -25.93 34.93
C LYS A 603 -17.98 -26.79 34.65
N LEU A 604 -18.33 -26.99 33.38
CA LEU A 604 -19.49 -27.77 32.96
C LEU A 604 -19.34 -29.26 33.32
N THR A 605 -18.19 -29.88 33.06
CA THR A 605 -17.92 -31.27 33.47
C THR A 605 -17.98 -31.44 35.00
N LYS A 606 -17.50 -30.47 35.79
CA LYS A 606 -17.67 -30.48 37.25
C LYS A 606 -19.14 -30.33 37.69
N MET A 607 -19.91 -29.51 36.98
CA MET A 607 -21.35 -29.34 37.25
C MET A 607 -22.14 -30.62 36.93
N ILE A 608 -21.81 -31.26 35.79
CA ILE A 608 -22.38 -32.55 35.38
C ILE A 608 -22.05 -33.62 36.44
N SER A 609 -20.78 -33.78 36.84
CA SER A 609 -20.42 -34.82 37.82
C SER A 609 -21.04 -34.61 39.21
N LEU A 610 -21.25 -33.36 39.63
CA LEU A 610 -22.01 -33.04 40.84
C LEU A 610 -23.51 -33.41 40.70
N GLN A 611 -24.09 -33.21 39.52
CA GLN A 611 -25.49 -33.55 39.26
C GLN A 611 -25.70 -35.06 39.07
N GLU A 612 -24.73 -35.77 38.49
CA GLU A 612 -24.68 -37.24 38.43
C GLU A 612 -24.60 -37.84 39.85
N GLN A 613 -23.75 -37.29 40.72
CA GLN A 613 -23.67 -37.70 42.14
C GLN A 613 -25.02 -37.52 42.86
N ARG A 614 -25.71 -36.38 42.64
CA ARG A 614 -27.05 -36.14 43.18
C ARG A 614 -28.09 -37.11 42.63
N LEU A 615 -28.04 -37.45 41.34
CA LEU A 615 -28.95 -38.45 40.75
C LEU A 615 -28.71 -39.84 41.36
N VAL A 616 -27.46 -40.24 41.58
CA VAL A 616 -27.10 -41.49 42.28
C VAL A 616 -27.58 -41.48 43.73
N GLU A 617 -27.49 -40.35 44.43
CA GLU A 617 -28.01 -40.19 45.80
C GLU A 617 -29.54 -40.27 45.84
N VAL A 618 -30.25 -39.59 44.93
CA VAL A 618 -31.71 -39.67 44.78
C VAL A 618 -32.16 -41.09 44.45
N ASN A 619 -31.47 -41.80 43.56
CA ASN A 619 -31.78 -43.19 43.24
C ASN A 619 -31.62 -44.12 44.46
N LYS A 620 -30.54 -43.98 45.24
CA LYS A 620 -30.36 -44.73 46.51
C LYS A 620 -31.45 -44.41 47.55
N ASN A 621 -31.89 -43.15 47.62
CA ASN A 621 -32.99 -42.75 48.48
C ASN A 621 -34.33 -43.34 48.01
N HIS A 622 -34.55 -43.48 46.70
CA HIS A 622 -35.72 -44.15 46.12
C HIS A 622 -35.68 -45.67 46.30
N GLU A 623 -34.53 -46.31 46.11
CA GLU A 623 -34.30 -47.73 46.37
C GLU A 623 -34.57 -48.08 47.84
N THR A 624 -34.01 -47.32 48.78
CA THR A 624 -34.23 -47.55 50.23
C THR A 624 -35.67 -47.23 50.66
N ALA A 625 -36.32 -46.23 50.07
CA ALA A 625 -37.76 -46.01 50.26
C ALA A 625 -38.60 -47.19 49.73
N THR A 626 -38.24 -47.74 48.57
CA THR A 626 -38.91 -48.90 47.96
C THR A 626 -38.69 -50.18 48.77
N GLN A 627 -37.47 -50.40 49.30
CA GLN A 627 -37.16 -51.50 50.22
C GLN A 627 -38.00 -51.39 51.51
N ARG A 628 -38.10 -50.19 52.10
CA ARG A 628 -38.97 -49.95 53.28
C ARG A 628 -40.45 -50.20 52.96
N ARG A 629 -40.95 -49.72 51.82
CA ARG A 629 -42.32 -49.98 51.34
C ARG A 629 -42.59 -51.48 51.18
N ASN A 630 -41.66 -52.22 50.58
CA ASN A 630 -41.79 -53.66 50.37
C ASN A 630 -41.77 -54.42 51.70
N PHE A 631 -40.89 -54.05 52.63
CA PHE A 631 -40.83 -54.63 53.98
C PHE A 631 -42.13 -54.39 54.76
N LEU A 632 -42.64 -53.16 54.77
CA LEU A 632 -43.92 -52.83 55.40
C LEU A 632 -45.09 -53.56 54.72
N GLY A 633 -45.06 -53.74 53.40
CA GLY A 633 -46.05 -54.55 52.68
C GLY A 633 -46.05 -56.01 53.09
N ILE A 634 -44.88 -56.61 53.31
CA ILE A 634 -44.75 -57.98 53.85
C ILE A 634 -45.32 -58.05 55.27
N GLN A 635 -44.97 -57.11 56.15
CA GLN A 635 -45.51 -57.08 57.52
C GLN A 635 -47.04 -56.88 57.56
N LEU A 636 -47.61 -56.13 56.62
CA LEU A 636 -49.06 -56.00 56.49
C LEU A 636 -49.71 -57.31 56.05
N LEU A 637 -49.12 -58.04 55.09
CA LEU A 637 -49.61 -59.37 54.70
C LEU A 637 -49.49 -60.39 55.84
N GLU A 638 -48.39 -60.40 56.59
CA GLU A 638 -48.22 -61.21 57.81
C GLU A 638 -49.31 -60.89 58.86
N HIS A 639 -49.68 -59.61 59.01
CA HIS A 639 -50.77 -59.20 59.89
C HIS A 639 -52.17 -59.56 59.34
N GLU A 640 -52.40 -59.49 58.03
CA GLU A 640 -53.64 -59.92 57.38
C GLU A 640 -53.83 -61.44 57.48
N GLU A 641 -52.78 -62.25 57.30
CA GLU A 641 -52.80 -63.69 57.57
C GLU A 641 -53.13 -63.99 59.03
N VAL A 642 -52.54 -63.25 59.98
CA VAL A 642 -52.86 -63.40 61.42
C VAL A 642 -54.31 -63.02 61.72
N LEU A 643 -54.84 -61.96 61.11
CA LEU A 643 -56.24 -61.55 61.25
C LEU A 643 -57.21 -62.58 60.65
N PHE A 644 -56.90 -63.12 59.47
CA PHE A 644 -57.66 -64.22 58.85
C PHE A 644 -57.72 -65.44 59.78
N ASN A 645 -56.57 -65.84 60.35
CA ASN A 645 -56.47 -66.90 61.37
C ASN A 645 -57.22 -66.60 62.67
N TYR A 646 -57.60 -65.35 62.96
CA TYR A 646 -58.49 -64.99 64.06
C TYR A 646 -59.96 -65.04 63.65
N TYR A 647 -60.32 -64.55 62.45
CA TYR A 647 -61.68 -64.67 61.92
C TYR A 647 -62.12 -66.13 61.82
N ASP A 648 -61.28 -67.04 61.30
CA ASP A 648 -61.61 -68.47 61.26
C ASP A 648 -61.84 -69.06 62.66
N LYS A 649 -61.08 -68.65 63.68
CA LYS A 649 -61.29 -69.09 65.06
C LYS A 649 -62.61 -68.55 65.64
N VAL A 650 -62.98 -67.31 65.33
CA VAL A 650 -64.28 -66.74 65.72
C VAL A 650 -65.41 -67.49 65.01
N ASN A 651 -65.33 -67.70 63.70
CA ASN A 651 -66.31 -68.46 62.92
C ASN A 651 -66.51 -69.89 63.48
N ILE A 652 -65.43 -70.57 63.87
CA ILE A 652 -65.48 -71.90 64.51
C ILE A 652 -66.14 -71.82 65.90
N GLN A 653 -65.88 -70.77 66.68
CA GLN A 653 -66.51 -70.56 67.99
C GLN A 653 -67.99 -70.21 67.87
N GLU A 654 -68.39 -69.36 66.92
CA GLU A 654 -69.80 -69.07 66.63
C GLU A 654 -70.54 -70.32 66.12
N ALA A 655 -69.90 -71.14 65.28
CA ALA A 655 -70.43 -72.44 64.85
C ALA A 655 -70.51 -73.48 65.99
N ALA A 656 -69.80 -73.27 67.10
CA ALA A 656 -69.95 -74.07 68.32
C ALA A 656 -71.04 -73.51 69.25
N ILE A 657 -71.09 -72.19 69.44
CA ILE A 657 -72.11 -71.49 70.24
C ILE A 657 -73.51 -71.73 69.64
N THR A 658 -73.68 -71.61 68.33
CA THR A 658 -74.95 -71.89 67.65
C THR A 658 -75.41 -73.34 67.85
N LYS A 659 -74.51 -74.33 67.84
CA LYS A 659 -74.84 -75.73 68.16
C LYS A 659 -75.25 -75.92 69.62
N VAL A 660 -74.56 -75.26 70.56
CA VAL A 660 -74.93 -75.27 71.99
C VAL A 660 -76.29 -74.62 72.20
N ASN A 661 -76.55 -73.49 71.55
CA ASN A 661 -77.85 -72.80 71.60
C ASN A 661 -78.97 -73.67 71.00
N MET A 662 -78.75 -74.33 69.86
CA MET A 662 -79.73 -75.28 69.30
C MET A 662 -80.02 -76.46 70.25
N ALA A 663 -79.04 -76.92 71.04
CA ALA A 663 -79.23 -77.95 72.05
C ALA A 663 -79.97 -77.41 73.30
N LEU A 664 -79.70 -76.17 73.71
CA LEU A 664 -80.47 -75.49 74.77
C LEU A 664 -81.92 -75.24 74.33
N ASP A 665 -82.14 -74.74 73.12
CA ASP A 665 -83.46 -74.55 72.50
C ASP A 665 -84.28 -75.85 72.42
N ALA A 666 -83.61 -77.01 72.33
CA ALA A 666 -84.26 -78.32 72.36
C ALA A 666 -84.65 -78.71 73.80
N LEU A 667 -83.72 -78.60 74.75
CA LEU A 667 -83.97 -78.86 76.17
C LEU A 667 -85.05 -77.92 76.75
N GLU A 668 -85.06 -76.64 76.37
CA GLU A 668 -86.11 -75.68 76.76
C GLU A 668 -87.49 -76.03 76.20
N LYS A 669 -87.58 -76.79 75.10
CA LYS A 669 -88.84 -77.35 74.58
C LYS A 669 -89.24 -78.65 75.28
N GLU A 670 -88.30 -79.43 75.80
CA GLU A 670 -88.61 -80.60 76.64
C GLU A 670 -89.16 -80.19 78.02
N ILE A 671 -88.76 -79.03 78.56
CA ILE A 671 -89.26 -78.51 79.85
C ILE A 671 -90.79 -78.38 79.92
N PRO A 672 -91.51 -77.71 78.98
CA PRO A 672 -92.97 -77.63 79.03
C PRO A 672 -93.66 -78.99 78.82
N ASP A 673 -93.09 -79.90 78.03
CA ASP A 673 -93.64 -81.26 77.87
C ASP A 673 -93.54 -82.06 79.19
N LEU A 674 -92.41 -81.97 79.89
CA LEU A 674 -92.24 -82.53 81.23
C LEU A 674 -93.16 -81.85 82.27
N GLN A 675 -93.40 -80.54 82.15
CA GLN A 675 -94.38 -79.84 83.00
C GLN A 675 -95.82 -80.28 82.71
N LEU A 676 -96.19 -80.55 81.46
CA LEU A 676 -97.49 -81.11 81.09
C LEU A 676 -97.68 -82.52 81.70
N ALA A 677 -96.66 -83.38 81.62
CA ALA A 677 -96.68 -84.69 82.27
C ALA A 677 -96.84 -84.58 83.80
N ILE A 678 -96.09 -83.68 84.45
CA ILE A 678 -96.23 -83.39 85.90
C ILE A 678 -97.63 -82.88 86.25
N ASN A 679 -98.27 -82.09 85.37
CA ASN A 679 -99.61 -81.56 85.60
C ASN A 679 -100.70 -82.62 85.44
N GLU A 680 -100.59 -83.56 84.50
CA GLU A 680 -101.52 -84.69 84.39
C GLU A 680 -101.36 -85.67 85.57
N GLU A 681 -100.14 -85.98 86.02
CA GLU A 681 -99.93 -86.78 87.23
C GLU A 681 -100.55 -86.11 88.49
N ARG A 682 -100.40 -84.79 88.63
CA ARG A 682 -101.09 -84.02 89.69
C ARG A 682 -102.61 -84.14 89.60
N ARG A 683 -103.18 -84.11 88.40
CA ARG A 683 -104.62 -84.30 88.14
C ARG A 683 -105.08 -85.72 88.51
N GLN A 684 -104.30 -86.76 88.20
CA GLN A 684 -104.59 -88.14 88.59
C GLN A 684 -104.59 -88.30 90.12
N ILE A 685 -103.61 -87.70 90.80
CA ILE A 685 -103.54 -87.62 92.27
C ILE A 685 -104.80 -86.93 92.86
N ASP A 686 -105.26 -85.82 92.27
CA ASP A 686 -106.43 -85.10 92.77
C ASP A 686 -107.77 -85.79 92.45
N LEU A 687 -107.84 -86.63 91.41
CA LEU A 687 -108.94 -87.57 91.21
C LEU A 687 -108.94 -88.65 92.30
N LYS A 688 -107.79 -89.28 92.58
CA LYS A 688 -107.65 -90.30 93.64
C LYS A 688 -108.03 -89.76 95.02
N LYS A 689 -107.66 -88.52 95.36
CA LYS A 689 -108.08 -87.86 96.61
C LYS A 689 -109.60 -87.74 96.76
N LYS A 690 -110.36 -87.62 95.68
CA LYS A 690 -111.83 -87.49 95.69
C LYS A 690 -112.58 -88.82 95.88
N GLU A 691 -111.91 -89.96 95.69
CA GLU A 691 -112.48 -91.29 95.97
C GLU A 691 -112.46 -91.62 97.47
N VAL A 692 -111.51 -91.06 98.23
CA VAL A 692 -111.28 -91.34 99.66
C VAL A 692 -112.51 -91.11 100.57
N PRO A 693 -113.31 -90.03 100.42
CA PRO A 693 -114.47 -89.79 101.30
C PRO A 693 -115.61 -90.80 101.13
N LEU A 694 -115.68 -91.50 100.00
CA LEU A 694 -116.71 -92.53 99.77
C LEU A 694 -116.36 -93.84 100.48
N LYS A 695 -115.08 -94.24 100.48
CA LYS A 695 -114.61 -95.41 101.25
C LYS A 695 -114.81 -95.21 102.76
N ARG A 696 -114.47 -94.03 103.29
CA ARG A 696 -114.61 -93.70 104.71
C ARG A 696 -116.05 -93.74 105.25
N LYS A 697 -117.07 -93.66 104.39
CA LYS A 697 -118.47 -93.87 104.80
C LYS A 697 -118.80 -95.35 104.98
N LEU A 698 -118.43 -96.17 103.99
CA LEU A 698 -118.62 -97.63 104.03
C LEU A 698 -117.81 -98.28 105.17
N GLU A 699 -116.63 -97.74 105.48
CA GLU A 699 -115.82 -98.15 106.64
C GLU A 699 -116.54 -97.86 107.97
N GLY A 700 -117.32 -96.77 108.05
CA GLY A 700 -118.13 -96.42 109.22
C GLY A 700 -119.26 -97.42 109.50
N ASP A 701 -120.02 -97.80 108.47
CA ASP A 701 -121.12 -98.77 108.59
C ASP A 701 -120.59 -100.16 109.02
N ILE A 702 -119.43 -100.56 108.50
CA ILE A 702 -118.74 -101.79 108.91
C ILE A 702 -118.28 -101.72 110.37
N THR A 703 -117.80 -100.58 110.86
CA THR A 703 -117.38 -100.47 112.27
C THR A 703 -118.52 -100.63 113.27
N MET A 704 -119.75 -100.16 112.98
CA MET A 704 -120.88 -100.39 113.90
C MET A 704 -121.26 -101.89 113.98
N LEU A 705 -121.36 -102.58 112.85
CA LEU A 705 -121.71 -104.00 112.81
C LEU A 705 -120.62 -104.93 113.38
N HIS A 706 -119.38 -104.45 113.54
CA HIS A 706 -118.32 -105.19 114.25
C HIS A 706 -118.26 -104.89 115.75
N ILE A 707 -118.79 -103.74 116.19
CA ILE A 707 -118.93 -103.38 117.61
C ILE A 707 -120.01 -104.24 118.29
N GLU A 708 -121.12 -104.54 117.61
CA GLU A 708 -122.26 -105.28 118.18
C GLU A 708 -122.05 -106.80 118.38
N LEU A 709 -120.86 -107.38 118.12
CA LEU A 709 -120.69 -108.85 118.06
C LEU A 709 -119.55 -109.47 118.88
N SER A 710 -118.68 -108.70 119.57
CA SER A 710 -117.59 -109.31 120.37
C SER A 710 -117.08 -108.47 121.57
N GLU A 711 -117.99 -108.00 122.41
CA GLU A 711 -117.78 -107.04 123.51
C GLU A 711 -116.97 -107.57 124.74
N ALA A 712 -115.77 -108.17 124.57
CA ALA A 712 -115.00 -108.74 125.70
C ALA A 712 -113.44 -108.86 125.55
N LYS A 713 -112.64 -107.78 125.84
CA LYS A 713 -111.18 -107.64 126.27
C LYS A 713 -110.47 -106.30 125.77
N ASP A 714 -109.18 -105.94 126.07
CA ASP A 714 -108.51 -104.56 126.15
C ASP A 714 -107.02 -104.39 125.58
N LYS A 715 -106.15 -103.30 125.50
CA LYS A 715 -105.99 -101.76 125.49
C LYS A 715 -104.43 -101.34 125.39
N THR A 716 -103.74 -100.14 125.35
CA THR A 716 -103.73 -98.72 124.73
C THR A 716 -102.41 -97.86 125.07
N LEU A 717 -102.05 -96.70 124.38
CA LEU A 717 -101.17 -95.46 124.74
C LEU A 717 -99.77 -95.07 123.98
N GLU A 718 -99.10 -93.83 124.11
CA GLU A 718 -98.02 -93.06 123.25
C GLU A 718 -96.76 -92.28 123.95
N SER A 719 -95.76 -91.35 123.55
CA SER A 719 -95.17 -90.38 122.44
C SER A 719 -93.62 -89.89 122.70
N LEU A 720 -92.73 -88.87 122.26
CA LEU A 720 -92.49 -87.62 121.36
C LEU A 720 -90.93 -87.09 121.12
N ASN A 721 -90.50 -85.81 120.68
CA ASN A 721 -89.09 -85.36 120.10
C ASN A 721 -88.53 -83.80 120.06
N ARG A 722 -87.18 -83.40 119.86
CA ARG A 722 -86.42 -82.04 119.50
C ARG A 722 -84.79 -81.97 119.65
N SER A 723 -83.80 -80.99 119.45
CA SER A 723 -83.27 -79.73 118.67
C SER A 723 -81.86 -79.13 119.26
N ALA A 724 -80.88 -78.18 118.91
CA ALA A 724 -80.20 -77.22 117.87
C ALA A 724 -78.87 -76.45 118.49
N ASP A 725 -77.89 -75.52 118.07
CA ASP A 725 -77.18 -74.75 116.90
C ASP A 725 -75.88 -73.80 117.28
N TYR A 726 -75.10 -73.05 116.38
CA TYR A 726 -74.16 -71.78 116.48
C TYR A 726 -72.60 -71.54 115.99
N LYS A 727 -71.86 -70.37 116.25
CA LYS A 727 -70.66 -69.63 115.52
C LYS A 727 -69.56 -68.82 116.40
N GLU A 728 -68.44 -68.00 116.09
CA GLU A 728 -67.42 -67.52 115.00
C GLU A 728 -66.26 -66.45 115.46
N LEU A 729 -65.05 -66.17 114.82
CA LEU A 729 -64.00 -65.03 115.11
C LEU A 729 -62.73 -64.70 114.13
N LYS A 730 -61.70 -63.80 114.45
CA LYS A 730 -60.55 -63.20 113.56
C LYS A 730 -59.17 -62.62 114.21
N GLY A 731 -58.06 -62.19 113.47
CA GLY A 731 -56.65 -61.71 113.93
C GLY A 731 -55.73 -60.62 113.15
N LYS A 732 -54.35 -60.52 113.33
CA LYS A 732 -53.28 -59.42 112.98
C LYS A 732 -51.80 -59.96 112.60
N ASP A 733 -50.55 -59.37 112.36
CA ASP A 733 -49.74 -58.04 112.36
C ASP A 733 -48.26 -58.06 111.63
N PRO A 734 -47.34 -57.01 111.57
CA PRO A 734 -46.08 -56.83 110.67
C PRO A 734 -44.58 -56.60 111.23
N SER A 735 -43.49 -56.28 110.41
CA SER A 735 -41.99 -56.25 110.78
C SER A 735 -40.86 -55.72 109.76
N THR A 736 -39.63 -56.31 109.70
CA THR A 736 -38.32 -55.88 109.07
C THR A 736 -38.28 -55.60 107.55
N VAL A 737 -39.34 -55.93 106.82
CA VAL A 737 -39.40 -55.86 105.34
C VAL A 737 -39.25 -54.43 104.81
N GLU A 738 -39.58 -53.42 105.61
CA GLU A 738 -39.54 -52.00 105.21
C GLU A 738 -38.10 -51.45 105.05
N LEU A 739 -37.10 -52.06 105.69
CA LEU A 739 -35.69 -51.69 105.53
C LEU A 739 -35.10 -52.20 104.21
N VAL A 740 -35.40 -53.45 103.83
CA VAL A 740 -34.86 -54.09 102.62
C VAL A 740 -35.27 -53.33 101.37
N LYS A 741 -36.57 -53.00 101.25
CA LYS A 741 -37.13 -52.22 100.13
C LYS A 741 -36.45 -50.86 99.92
N LYS A 742 -35.85 -50.29 100.97
CA LYS A 742 -35.18 -48.99 100.93
C LYS A 742 -33.71 -49.07 100.54
N ILE A 743 -33.11 -50.27 100.60
CA ILE A 743 -31.78 -50.57 100.06
C ILE A 743 -31.91 -50.85 98.55
N GLU A 744 -32.83 -51.74 98.16
CA GLU A 744 -33.14 -52.07 96.76
C GLU A 744 -33.40 -50.81 95.91
N GLN A 745 -34.14 -49.83 96.47
CA GLN A 745 -34.45 -48.58 95.78
C GLN A 745 -33.25 -47.60 95.66
N LEU A 746 -32.21 -47.74 96.48
CA LEU A 746 -30.96 -46.96 96.34
C LEU A 746 -30.01 -47.58 95.32
N GLU A 747 -29.94 -48.91 95.26
CA GLU A 747 -29.13 -49.64 94.27
C GLU A 747 -29.65 -49.41 92.84
N ALA A 748 -30.98 -49.42 92.65
CA ALA A 748 -31.60 -49.08 91.36
C ALA A 748 -31.23 -47.66 90.87
N ASN A 749 -31.25 -46.67 91.77
CA ASN A 749 -30.88 -45.29 91.43
C ASN A 749 -29.40 -45.14 91.05
N LEU A 750 -28.52 -45.95 91.65
CA LEU A 750 -27.09 -45.92 91.36
C LEU A 750 -26.80 -46.49 89.96
N ALA A 751 -27.42 -47.62 89.61
CA ALA A 751 -27.33 -48.22 88.27
C ALA A 751 -27.85 -47.29 87.15
N GLU A 752 -28.95 -46.54 87.39
CA GLU A 752 -29.45 -45.51 86.48
C GLU A 752 -28.41 -44.40 86.25
N CYS A 753 -27.74 -43.93 87.31
CA CYS A 753 -26.72 -42.89 87.20
C CYS A 753 -25.49 -43.34 86.40
N GLU A 754 -25.02 -44.58 86.60
CA GLU A 754 -23.89 -45.14 85.84
C GLU A 754 -24.23 -45.29 84.35
N ARG A 755 -25.45 -45.76 84.03
CA ARG A 755 -25.97 -45.88 82.68
C ARG A 755 -25.99 -44.53 81.95
N GLN A 756 -26.49 -43.48 82.60
CA GLN A 756 -26.50 -42.12 82.05
C GLN A 756 -25.08 -41.57 81.84
N LEU A 757 -24.13 -41.85 82.74
CA LEU A 757 -22.75 -41.37 82.62
C LEU A 757 -21.99 -42.04 81.47
N LEU A 758 -22.30 -43.30 81.16
CA LEU A 758 -21.83 -44.01 79.96
C LEU A 758 -22.41 -43.39 78.67
N GLU A 759 -23.72 -43.11 78.62
CA GLU A 759 -24.34 -42.43 77.49
C GLU A 759 -23.69 -41.06 77.21
N LYS A 760 -23.42 -40.25 78.25
CA LYS A 760 -22.76 -38.94 78.09
C LYS A 760 -21.32 -39.09 77.58
N LYS A 761 -20.56 -40.11 78.01
CA LYS A 761 -19.22 -40.38 77.46
C LYS A 761 -19.26 -40.73 75.98
N LEU A 762 -20.17 -41.64 75.58
CA LEU A 762 -20.32 -42.02 74.17
C LEU A 762 -20.73 -40.84 73.27
N LEU A 763 -21.59 -39.94 73.76
CA LEU A 763 -21.94 -38.71 73.07
C LEU A 763 -20.75 -37.75 72.91
N VAL A 764 -19.89 -37.62 73.92
CA VAL A 764 -18.66 -36.79 73.83
C VAL A 764 -17.66 -37.39 72.84
N ASP A 765 -17.48 -38.71 72.82
CA ASP A 765 -16.64 -39.39 71.82
C ASP A 765 -17.19 -39.22 70.40
N GLN A 766 -18.51 -39.27 70.23
CA GLN A 766 -19.14 -39.07 68.92
C GLN A 766 -19.02 -37.60 68.45
N VAL A 767 -19.23 -36.63 69.33
CA VAL A 767 -19.05 -35.19 69.03
C VAL A 767 -17.58 -34.84 68.76
N THR A 768 -16.62 -35.44 69.46
CA THR A 768 -15.19 -35.20 69.20
C THR A 768 -14.70 -35.87 67.90
N ARG A 769 -15.21 -37.07 67.57
CA ARG A 769 -14.98 -37.71 66.26
C ARG A 769 -15.52 -36.87 65.08
N LEU A 770 -16.69 -36.24 65.24
CA LEU A 770 -17.28 -35.38 64.21
C LEU A 770 -16.60 -34.01 64.09
N SER A 771 -16.21 -33.40 65.22
CA SER A 771 -15.68 -32.02 65.23
C SER A 771 -14.19 -31.89 64.89
N LYS A 772 -13.36 -32.93 65.06
CA LYS A 772 -11.95 -32.92 64.64
C LYS A 772 -11.74 -32.69 63.14
N PRO A 773 -12.30 -33.51 62.22
CA PRO A 773 -12.11 -33.30 60.77
C PRO A 773 -12.72 -31.98 60.30
N LEU A 774 -13.79 -31.48 60.95
CA LEU A 774 -14.34 -30.16 60.69
C LEU A 774 -13.37 -29.02 61.05
N LYS A 775 -12.62 -29.13 62.16
CA LYS A 775 -11.56 -28.16 62.50
C LYS A 775 -10.39 -28.22 61.54
N GLU A 776 -9.92 -29.43 61.22
CA GLU A 776 -8.82 -29.65 60.26
C GLU A 776 -9.20 -29.12 58.87
N GLN A 777 -10.46 -29.30 58.43
CA GLN A 777 -10.98 -28.66 57.22
C GLN A 777 -11.01 -27.14 57.32
N ILE A 778 -11.45 -26.55 58.45
CA ILE A 778 -11.47 -25.09 58.65
C ILE A 778 -10.05 -24.49 58.61
N GLU A 779 -9.07 -25.13 59.23
CA GLU A 779 -7.68 -24.67 59.26
C GLU A 779 -7.04 -24.72 57.86
N ASN A 780 -7.23 -25.82 57.11
CA ASN A 780 -6.84 -25.88 55.70
C ASN A 780 -7.54 -24.79 54.85
N CYS A 781 -8.85 -24.61 55.03
CA CYS A 781 -9.60 -23.55 54.33
C CYS A 781 -9.12 -22.13 54.69
N GLN A 782 -8.55 -21.89 55.88
CA GLN A 782 -7.95 -20.60 56.23
C GLN A 782 -6.64 -20.37 55.47
N GLN A 783 -5.81 -21.41 55.31
CA GLN A 783 -4.59 -21.33 54.52
C GLN A 783 -4.89 -21.11 53.02
N ASP A 784 -5.90 -21.78 52.47
CA ASP A 784 -6.37 -21.57 51.10
C ASP A 784 -6.98 -20.18 50.88
N ARG A 785 -7.66 -19.62 51.89
CA ARG A 785 -8.12 -18.22 51.84
C ARG A 785 -6.96 -17.23 51.88
N LEU A 786 -5.88 -17.54 52.60
CA LEU A 786 -4.67 -16.70 52.67
C LEU A 786 -3.81 -16.77 51.41
N SER A 787 -3.74 -17.92 50.72
CA SER A 787 -3.09 -18.02 49.41
C SER A 787 -3.91 -17.27 48.35
N LEU A 788 -5.22 -17.51 48.28
CA LEU A 788 -6.13 -16.81 47.36
C LEU A 788 -6.12 -15.29 47.57
N ALA A 789 -6.08 -14.81 48.82
CA ALA A 789 -5.98 -13.38 49.13
C ALA A 789 -4.66 -12.76 48.63
N LYS A 790 -3.54 -13.50 48.71
CA LYS A 790 -2.24 -13.06 48.16
C LYS A 790 -2.28 -13.02 46.63
N GLU A 791 -2.84 -14.03 45.96
CA GLU A 791 -2.98 -14.03 44.51
C GLU A 791 -3.89 -12.91 44.01
N LEU A 792 -5.03 -12.69 44.67
CA LEU A 792 -5.95 -11.59 44.34
C LEU A 792 -5.26 -10.23 44.49
N ASN A 793 -4.42 -10.04 45.52
CA ASN A 793 -3.65 -8.82 45.69
C ASN A 793 -2.53 -8.66 44.63
N ASN A 794 -1.86 -9.76 44.24
CA ASN A 794 -0.91 -9.77 43.13
C ASN A 794 -1.58 -9.40 41.80
N LEU A 795 -2.75 -9.99 41.50
CA LEU A 795 -3.55 -9.63 40.33
C LEU A 795 -3.97 -8.16 40.36
N ARG A 796 -4.34 -7.62 41.53
CA ARG A 796 -4.65 -6.19 41.70
C ARG A 796 -3.43 -5.30 41.40
N ILE A 797 -2.23 -5.69 41.84
CA ILE A 797 -0.97 -5.00 41.51
C ILE A 797 -0.68 -5.09 40.00
N HIS A 798 -0.88 -6.25 39.37
CA HIS A 798 -0.75 -6.40 37.92
C HIS A 798 -1.73 -5.50 37.15
N ILE A 799 -3.00 -5.42 37.56
CA ILE A 799 -4.02 -4.54 36.94
C ILE A 799 -3.67 -3.06 37.09
N VAL A 800 -3.16 -2.63 38.25
CA VAL A 800 -2.67 -1.26 38.44
C VAL A 800 -1.46 -0.98 37.53
N ASN A 801 -0.53 -1.93 37.39
CA ASN A 801 0.64 -1.78 36.54
C ASN A 801 0.32 -1.82 35.03
N THR A 802 -0.65 -2.63 34.58
CA THR A 802 -1.11 -2.58 33.18
C THR A 802 -1.86 -1.29 32.87
N ASN A 803 -2.69 -0.80 33.80
CA ASN A 803 -3.35 0.51 33.67
C ASN A 803 -2.34 1.66 33.57
N HIS A 804 -1.30 1.70 34.41
CA HIS A 804 -0.24 2.71 34.29
C HIS A 804 0.51 2.62 32.94
N ARG A 805 0.81 1.41 32.44
CA ARG A 805 1.43 1.23 31.12
C ARG A 805 0.50 1.66 29.98
N LEU A 806 -0.80 1.41 30.10
CA LEU A 806 -1.81 1.84 29.13
C LEU A 806 -1.98 3.37 29.13
N MET A 807 -1.97 4.01 30.31
CA MET A 807 -1.94 5.48 30.43
C MET A 807 -0.69 6.08 29.79
N ALA A 808 0.50 5.49 30.01
CA ALA A 808 1.74 5.93 29.37
C ALA A 808 1.68 5.82 27.84
N VAL A 809 1.26 4.66 27.31
CA VAL A 809 1.10 4.46 25.84
C VAL A 809 0.02 5.38 25.26
N SER A 810 -1.05 5.65 26.01
CA SER A 810 -2.08 6.62 25.60
C SER A 810 -1.53 8.04 25.55
N ALA A 811 -0.72 8.46 26.53
CA ALA A 811 -0.08 9.77 26.53
C ALA A 811 0.96 9.90 25.39
N GLU A 812 1.78 8.86 25.17
CA GLU A 812 2.69 8.80 24.02
C GLU A 812 1.93 8.93 22.69
N LEU A 813 0.84 8.17 22.51
CA LEU A 813 -0.01 8.25 21.33
C LEU A 813 -0.60 9.64 21.14
N SER A 814 -1.12 10.27 22.20
CA SER A 814 -1.64 11.65 22.16
C SER A 814 -0.55 12.66 21.77
N MET A 815 0.67 12.52 22.30
CA MET A 815 1.80 13.37 21.90
C MET A 815 2.21 13.16 20.44
N LYS A 816 2.21 11.92 19.93
CA LYS A 816 2.48 11.64 18.51
C LYS A 816 1.38 12.15 17.59
N GLN A 817 0.11 12.07 18.00
CA GLN A 817 -1.02 12.65 17.29
C GLN A 817 -0.92 14.18 17.23
N ALA A 818 -0.62 14.85 18.36
CA ALA A 818 -0.41 16.29 18.40
C ALA A 818 0.76 16.73 17.51
N ALA A 819 1.89 16.02 17.54
CA ALA A 819 3.03 16.30 16.65
C ALA A 819 2.68 16.12 15.17
N ALA A 820 1.94 15.07 14.80
CA ALA A 820 1.49 14.84 13.43
C ALA A 820 0.49 15.91 12.95
N LEU A 821 -0.37 16.42 13.84
CA LEU A 821 -1.28 17.54 13.54
C LEU A 821 -0.51 18.85 13.37
N SER A 822 0.51 19.14 14.18
CA SER A 822 1.40 20.30 14.01
C SER A 822 2.12 20.24 12.66
N GLN A 823 2.69 19.09 12.30
CA GLN A 823 3.35 18.91 10.99
C GLN A 823 2.36 19.04 9.83
N LEU A 824 1.11 18.60 9.98
CA LEU A 824 0.06 18.80 8.98
C LEU A 824 -0.37 20.27 8.86
N GLN A 825 -0.30 21.05 9.94
CA GLN A 825 -0.50 22.50 9.91
C GLN A 825 0.67 23.21 9.22
N GLU A 826 1.92 22.88 9.57
CA GLU A 826 3.12 23.40 8.91
C GLU A 826 3.11 23.11 7.40
N ILE A 827 2.74 21.90 6.98
CA ILE A 827 2.60 21.52 5.57
C ILE A 827 1.55 22.41 4.89
N LYS A 828 0.35 22.57 5.48
CA LYS A 828 -0.71 23.42 4.91
C LYS A 828 -0.34 24.90 4.86
N GLU A 829 0.41 25.40 5.84
CA GLU A 829 0.95 26.76 5.80
C GLU A 829 2.01 26.92 4.71
N LYS A 830 2.81 25.89 4.43
CA LYS A 830 3.78 25.88 3.34
C LYS A 830 3.14 25.71 1.97
N GLU A 831 2.09 24.91 1.84
CA GLU A 831 1.23 24.83 0.65
C GLU A 831 0.60 26.20 0.37
N LEU A 832 -0.04 26.83 1.36
CA LEU A 832 -0.61 28.18 1.24
C LEU A 832 0.44 29.26 0.92
N GLN A 833 1.68 29.12 1.41
CA GLN A 833 2.79 30.00 1.03
C GLN A 833 3.18 29.76 -0.43
N MET A 834 3.30 28.51 -0.89
CA MET A 834 3.60 28.18 -2.28
C MET A 834 2.51 28.66 -3.25
N ASP A 835 1.22 28.51 -2.90
CA ASP A 835 0.10 29.01 -3.69
C ASP A 835 0.17 30.54 -3.85
N ARG A 836 0.50 31.27 -2.78
CA ARG A 836 0.69 32.74 -2.83
C ARG A 836 1.91 33.11 -3.68
N CYS A 837 3.04 32.42 -3.51
CA CYS A 837 4.24 32.59 -4.31
C CYS A 837 3.96 32.38 -5.80
N GLN A 838 3.15 31.37 -6.14
CA GLN A 838 2.76 31.08 -7.52
C GLN A 838 1.79 32.14 -8.07
N GLN A 839 0.77 32.54 -7.31
CA GLN A 839 -0.14 33.62 -7.71
C GLN A 839 0.59 34.95 -7.93
N TRP A 840 1.62 35.25 -7.13
CA TRP A 840 2.47 36.42 -7.32
C TRP A 840 3.34 36.28 -8.58
N LEU A 841 3.93 35.11 -8.82
CA LEU A 841 4.69 34.83 -10.04
C LEU A 841 3.83 34.93 -11.32
N GLU A 842 2.59 34.43 -11.28
CA GLU A 842 1.59 34.55 -12.34
C GLU A 842 1.17 36.01 -12.60
N GLN A 843 1.22 36.86 -11.57
CA GLN A 843 1.03 38.32 -11.67
C GLN A 843 2.31 39.08 -12.08
N GLY A 844 3.43 38.39 -12.32
CA GLY A 844 4.71 38.99 -12.66
C GLY A 844 5.43 39.67 -11.48
N LEU A 845 4.99 39.42 -10.25
CA LEU A 845 5.57 39.94 -9.01
C LEU A 845 6.63 38.96 -8.43
N PRO A 846 7.58 39.45 -7.61
CA PRO A 846 8.54 38.59 -6.92
C PRO A 846 7.82 37.60 -5.99
N PRO A 847 8.17 36.29 -5.95
CA PRO A 847 7.41 35.30 -5.19
C PRO A 847 7.37 35.54 -3.67
N CYS A 848 8.44 36.09 -3.09
CA CYS A 848 8.53 36.47 -1.68
C CYS A 848 9.12 37.88 -1.52
N PRO A 849 8.76 38.65 -0.48
CA PRO A 849 9.38 39.95 -0.21
C PRO A 849 10.87 39.82 0.12
N GLU A 850 11.28 38.73 0.77
CA GLU A 850 12.70 38.41 1.05
C GLU A 850 13.51 38.22 -0.24
N ILE A 851 12.93 37.55 -1.24
CA ILE A 851 13.55 37.36 -2.56
C ILE A 851 13.62 38.69 -3.32
N GLU A 852 12.62 39.58 -3.17
CA GLU A 852 12.74 40.93 -3.70
C GLU A 852 13.83 41.74 -2.99
N GLU A 853 13.97 41.61 -1.67
CA GLU A 853 15.07 42.24 -0.93
C GLU A 853 16.44 41.75 -1.40
N ASP A 854 16.64 40.44 -1.57
CA ASP A 854 17.89 39.89 -2.09
C ASP A 854 18.15 40.28 -3.54
N TRP A 855 17.11 40.36 -4.39
CA TRP A 855 17.24 40.95 -5.72
C TRP A 855 17.66 42.43 -5.65
N ARG A 856 17.03 43.22 -4.77
CA ARG A 856 17.40 44.62 -4.50
C ARG A 856 18.83 44.74 -3.93
N ARG A 857 19.30 43.78 -3.11
CA ARG A 857 20.70 43.70 -2.63
C ARG A 857 21.66 43.43 -3.80
N MET A 858 21.40 42.40 -4.62
CA MET A 858 22.20 42.10 -5.82
C MET A 858 22.24 43.26 -6.81
N LEU A 859 21.13 43.98 -7.01
CA LEU A 859 21.08 45.14 -7.90
C LEU A 859 21.93 46.31 -7.38
N ARG A 860 21.95 46.53 -6.05
CA ARG A 860 22.84 47.52 -5.40
C ARG A 860 24.31 47.11 -5.57
N ASP A 861 24.65 45.83 -5.40
CA ASP A 861 26.04 45.38 -5.52
C ASP A 861 26.54 45.27 -6.97
N LYS A 862 25.66 45.02 -7.94
CA LYS A 862 25.97 45.18 -9.37
C LYS A 862 26.32 46.64 -9.69
N LYS A 863 25.52 47.60 -9.18
CA LYS A 863 25.80 49.05 -9.29
C LYS A 863 27.00 49.53 -8.46
N ARG A 864 27.41 48.78 -7.43
CA ARG A 864 28.67 48.99 -6.71
C ARG A 864 29.85 48.58 -7.60
N ARG A 865 29.93 47.29 -7.95
CA ARG A 865 30.99 46.69 -8.80
C ARG A 865 31.19 47.41 -10.13
N GLN A 866 30.11 47.94 -10.73
CA GLN A 866 30.20 48.74 -11.94
C GLN A 866 30.90 50.09 -11.70
N ARG A 867 30.53 50.86 -10.67
CA ARG A 867 31.24 52.10 -10.30
C ARG A 867 32.68 51.82 -9.90
N ASP A 868 32.91 50.74 -9.13
CA ASP A 868 34.26 50.31 -8.73
C ASP A 868 35.13 49.93 -9.95
N LYS A 869 34.53 49.61 -11.10
CA LYS A 869 35.20 49.34 -12.38
C LYS A 869 35.42 50.62 -13.19
N GLU A 870 34.38 51.45 -13.32
CA GLU A 870 34.45 52.77 -13.98
C GLU A 870 35.45 53.72 -13.30
N GLU A 871 35.65 53.59 -11.98
CA GLU A 871 36.65 54.32 -11.21
C GLU A 871 38.07 53.79 -11.43
N ARG A 872 38.27 52.47 -11.43
CA ARG A 872 39.56 51.86 -11.83
C ARG A 872 39.93 52.17 -13.28
N GLU A 873 38.95 52.22 -14.18
CA GLU A 873 39.14 52.63 -15.58
C GLU A 873 39.39 54.13 -15.76
N ARG A 874 39.11 54.98 -14.76
CA ARG A 874 39.59 56.36 -14.73
C ARG A 874 41.00 56.44 -14.17
N LEU A 875 41.27 55.78 -13.04
CA LEU A 875 42.60 55.74 -12.43
C LEU A 875 43.66 55.18 -13.38
N ALA A 876 43.38 54.07 -14.08
CA ALA A 876 44.32 53.52 -15.06
C ALA A 876 44.60 54.48 -16.23
N LYS A 877 43.60 55.27 -16.67
CA LYS A 877 43.81 56.30 -17.70
C LYS A 877 44.60 57.48 -17.13
N GLU A 878 44.32 57.91 -15.91
CA GLU A 878 45.11 58.94 -15.23
C GLU A 878 46.57 58.47 -15.03
N GLU A 879 46.82 57.19 -14.73
CA GLU A 879 48.16 56.60 -14.70
C GLU A 879 48.85 56.60 -16.07
N GLU A 880 48.14 56.24 -17.17
CA GLU A 880 48.65 56.36 -18.54
C GLU A 880 49.01 57.82 -18.91
N TRP A 881 48.17 58.80 -18.54
CA TRP A 881 48.45 60.23 -18.78
C TRP A 881 49.55 60.81 -17.89
N ASN A 882 49.83 60.19 -16.73
CA ASN A 882 50.83 60.64 -15.76
C ASN A 882 52.24 60.05 -16.02
N GLN A 883 52.39 59.07 -16.91
CA GLN A 883 53.70 58.57 -17.36
C GLN A 883 54.34 59.51 -18.38
N LEU A 884 55.55 59.98 -18.11
CA LEU A 884 56.36 60.69 -19.10
C LEU A 884 57.04 59.70 -20.08
N PRO A 885 57.42 60.13 -21.31
CA PRO A 885 58.15 59.29 -22.27
C PRO A 885 59.48 58.69 -21.78
N ASN A 886 59.98 59.15 -20.63
CA ASN A 886 61.19 58.65 -19.97
C ASN A 886 60.92 57.49 -18.98
N GLY A 887 59.66 57.13 -18.73
CA GLY A 887 59.25 56.09 -17.78
C GLY A 887 59.03 56.56 -16.33
N GLU A 888 59.13 57.85 -16.06
CA GLU A 888 58.87 58.44 -14.74
C GLU A 888 57.42 58.91 -14.61
N TYR A 889 56.78 58.62 -13.46
CA TYR A 889 55.42 59.07 -13.14
C TYR A 889 55.44 60.46 -12.52
N THR A 890 54.51 61.34 -12.92
CA THR A 890 54.34 62.67 -12.33
C THR A 890 52.90 62.97 -11.96
N THR A 891 52.68 63.69 -10.86
CA THR A 891 51.35 64.09 -10.36
C THR A 891 50.99 65.53 -10.70
N ALA A 892 51.67 66.13 -11.68
CA ALA A 892 51.52 67.53 -12.05
C ALA A 892 50.68 67.68 -13.33
N GLU A 893 49.53 68.37 -13.24
CA GLU A 893 48.69 68.68 -14.41
C GLU A 893 49.51 69.33 -15.54
N ILE A 894 49.57 68.68 -16.70
CA ILE A 894 50.17 69.25 -17.91
C ILE A 894 49.37 70.50 -18.29
N ARG A 895 50.04 71.65 -18.35
CA ARG A 895 49.41 72.91 -18.78
C ARG A 895 48.99 72.79 -20.25
N PRO A 896 47.76 73.23 -20.65
CA PRO A 896 47.29 73.10 -22.04
C PRO A 896 48.21 73.72 -23.11
N ASN A 897 48.97 74.76 -22.74
CA ASN A 897 50.07 75.31 -23.53
C ASN A 897 51.42 75.00 -22.83
N ALA A 898 51.80 73.73 -22.79
CA ALA A 898 53.13 73.32 -22.34
C ALA A 898 54.19 73.86 -23.31
N TYR A 899 55.28 74.39 -22.76
CA TYR A 899 56.25 75.22 -23.50
C TYR A 899 57.19 74.43 -24.43
N ILE A 900 57.06 73.10 -24.47
CA ILE A 900 57.93 72.16 -25.17
C ILE A 900 57.05 71.19 -25.97
N PRO A 901 57.00 71.27 -27.31
CA PRO A 901 56.31 70.29 -28.15
C PRO A 901 56.99 68.92 -28.07
N GLN A 902 56.20 67.84 -27.94
CA GLN A 902 56.70 66.48 -27.67
C GLN A 902 57.46 65.80 -28.83
N THR A 903 57.64 66.45 -29.98
CA THR A 903 58.02 65.80 -31.25
C THR A 903 59.42 66.11 -31.80
N ASN A 904 60.26 66.91 -31.14
CA ASN A 904 61.59 67.26 -31.66
C ASN A 904 62.72 67.22 -30.63
N LEU A 905 63.90 66.77 -31.05
CA LEU A 905 65.05 66.39 -30.20
C LEU A 905 65.93 67.55 -29.68
N LEU A 906 65.62 68.81 -29.99
CA LEU A 906 66.37 69.98 -29.50
C LEU A 906 65.41 71.12 -29.08
N PRO A 907 65.53 71.65 -27.84
CA PRO A 907 64.60 72.66 -27.33
C PRO A 907 65.04 74.08 -27.69
N LEU A 908 64.10 74.91 -28.17
CA LEU A 908 64.26 76.37 -28.21
C LEU A 908 62.98 77.08 -27.71
N PRO A 909 63.11 78.11 -26.85
CA PRO A 909 61.98 78.82 -26.25
C PRO A 909 61.26 79.74 -27.26
N LYS A 910 59.91 79.69 -27.30
CA LYS A 910 59.08 80.71 -27.98
C LYS A 910 58.54 81.73 -26.96
N PRO A 911 58.97 82.99 -26.94
CA PRO A 911 58.49 83.96 -25.96
C PRO A 911 56.98 84.19 -26.09
N TYR A 912 56.28 84.26 -24.95
CA TYR A 912 54.87 84.66 -24.91
C TYR A 912 54.72 86.15 -25.19
N GLY A 913 53.70 86.51 -25.98
CA GLY A 913 53.30 87.91 -26.19
C GLY A 913 52.62 88.53 -24.97
N VAL A 914 52.30 89.83 -25.08
CA VAL A 914 51.79 90.69 -23.99
C VAL A 914 50.48 90.18 -23.34
N GLN A 915 49.76 89.26 -23.98
CA GLN A 915 48.60 88.55 -23.41
C GLN A 915 48.92 87.07 -23.17
N ALA A 916 49.55 86.76 -22.03
CA ALA A 916 49.76 85.39 -21.60
C ALA A 916 48.49 84.82 -20.91
N PRO A 917 47.94 83.67 -21.34
CA PRO A 917 46.71 83.12 -20.75
C PRO A 917 46.97 82.54 -19.35
N PHE A 918 46.48 83.24 -18.33
CA PHE A 918 46.56 82.82 -16.93
C PHE A 918 45.43 81.85 -16.57
N LYS A 919 45.75 80.66 -16.05
CA LYS A 919 44.76 79.73 -15.48
C LYS A 919 44.33 80.27 -14.10
N PRO A 920 43.06 80.64 -13.87
CA PRO A 920 42.63 81.15 -12.57
C PRO A 920 42.84 80.11 -11.47
N SER A 921 43.32 80.54 -10.31
CA SER A 921 43.37 79.70 -9.11
C SER A 921 41.94 79.34 -8.67
N GLN A 922 41.73 78.07 -8.29
CA GLN A 922 40.43 77.65 -7.77
C GLN A 922 40.12 78.35 -6.43
N PRO A 923 38.85 78.70 -6.15
CA PRO A 923 38.47 79.27 -4.86
C PRO A 923 38.77 78.29 -3.72
N GLY A 924 39.49 78.75 -2.70
CA GLY A 924 39.75 77.94 -1.51
C GLY A 924 38.45 77.55 -0.78
N ALA A 925 38.45 76.38 -0.14
CA ALA A 925 37.27 75.72 0.46
C ALA A 925 36.54 76.48 1.60
N MET A 926 36.90 77.74 1.86
CA MET A 926 36.25 78.64 2.82
C MET A 926 35.27 79.64 2.17
N MET A 927 35.15 79.70 0.84
CA MET A 927 34.10 80.50 0.21
C MET A 927 32.72 79.84 0.39
N ARG A 928 31.85 80.50 1.18
CA ARG A 928 30.49 80.03 1.49
C ARG A 928 29.67 79.83 0.21
N HIS A 929 29.23 78.60 -0.04
CA HIS A 929 28.41 78.26 -1.21
C HIS A 929 27.07 79.01 -1.18
N ILE A 930 26.83 79.85 -2.20
CA ILE A 930 25.48 80.36 -2.51
C ILE A 930 24.65 79.18 -3.01
N ARG A 931 23.66 78.74 -2.22
CA ARG A 931 22.71 77.71 -2.65
C ARG A 931 21.87 78.25 -3.82
N LYS A 932 21.86 77.53 -4.94
CA LYS A 932 20.91 77.81 -6.04
C LYS A 932 19.47 77.55 -5.55
N PRO A 933 18.48 78.35 -5.96
CA PRO A 933 17.09 78.11 -5.58
C PRO A 933 16.58 76.78 -6.14
N THR A 934 16.06 75.91 -5.28
CA THR A 934 15.29 74.73 -5.71
C THR A 934 13.89 75.16 -6.12
N LEU A 935 13.55 74.99 -7.39
CA LEU A 935 12.18 75.16 -7.88
C LEU A 935 11.26 74.16 -7.16
N LYS A 936 10.11 74.63 -6.65
CA LYS A 936 9.08 73.73 -6.11
C LYS A 936 8.44 72.93 -7.26
N PRO A 937 8.16 71.63 -7.09
CA PRO A 937 7.31 70.91 -8.03
C PRO A 937 5.89 71.48 -8.00
N LEU A 938 5.20 71.47 -9.14
CA LEU A 938 3.80 71.87 -9.24
C LEU A 938 2.89 70.73 -8.77
N GLU A 939 2.04 71.01 -7.80
CA GLU A 939 0.96 70.10 -7.39
C GLU A 939 -0.14 70.12 -8.47
N ILE A 940 -0.26 69.04 -9.24
CA ILE A 940 -1.39 68.85 -10.16
C ILE A 940 -2.52 68.19 -9.37
N GLN A 941 -3.47 69.00 -8.91
CA GLN A 941 -4.76 68.48 -8.47
C GLN A 941 -5.50 67.88 -9.67
N LYS A 942 -5.91 66.62 -9.55
CA LYS A 942 -6.98 66.04 -10.35
C LYS A 942 -7.98 65.33 -9.45
N THR A 943 -9.07 66.02 -9.16
CA THR A 943 -10.33 65.41 -8.74
C THR A 943 -11.02 64.81 -9.96
N ILE A 944 -10.98 63.48 -10.06
CA ILE A 944 -12.07 62.53 -10.39
C ILE A 944 -11.41 61.15 -10.47
#